data_AF-A0A9J5ZVS4-F1
#
_entry.id   AF-A0A9J5ZVS4-F1
#
_cell.length_a   1.000
_cell.length_b   1.000
_cell.length_c   1.000
_cell.angle_alpha   90.00
_cell.angle_beta   90.00
_cell.angle_gamma   90.00
#
_symmetry.space_group_name_H-M   'P 1'
#
loop_
_entity.id
_entity.type
_entity.pdbx_description
1 polymer ?
#
loop_
_entity_poly.entity_id
_entity_poly.type
_entity_poly.pdbx_seq_one_letter_code
_entity_poly.pdbx_strand_id
1 'polypeptide(L)'
;MTTLKITKKHHKHFNNPFPSTPNSPFIYGTLILNYHRLPSHQIYPIGKDFQLNWSSKNGGFLSISHKSEPTRPLWSTLPGEPFISAAIAETEVEESRGSFVVKDKHVHSLSNNQTIDDIRIINESDKDQLFSSYPLFPVLMITGKVFGVSKRKKKDRFSRRKDSEKENSTCARYWILFDQKECHQVGFQVRIGKTDLELPKRVSPRSYRIFSLKFGRIRRRRGGWFGGLKKSVTVSSLAEEKIVMKSSEGVVNNRICLTYSSERNEKIFGFGEQFSHMNFKGKRVPIFVQEQGIGRGDQPITFAANLVSYRAGGDWSTTYAPSPFYMTSKMRSMYLEGYDYSVFDLTKDDRIQIQLHGDSLEGRILHGNSPSELIECFTGSIGRPPLLPEWIISGAVVGMQGGTDTVRSIWNEMQRYDVPVSAFWLQDWVGQRETVIGSQLWWNWEADETRYSGWKQLIQDLNKQHIKVMTYCNPCLAPMDKKPNIRRHHFEEAKKLDILVKDKNGERYMVPNTAFDVGMLDLTHPRTANWFKQILQEMVDDGVRGWMADFGEGLPVDACLYSGPPTTSFSSSTFVSKKVLIYSPFNYPGEDPIAAHNRYPELWAKINREFVDEWKSTHVDKEGEDLEDSLVFFMRAGYRDTPKWAMLFWEGDQMVSWQKNDGIKSAVVGLLSGGLSGYALNHSDIGGYCAVNLPFFKYRRSEELLLRWMELAAFTTVFRTHEGNKPSCNSQFYSNNRTLSHFVRLAKVYKAWKFYRIQLVKEASQKGLPICRHLFLHYPEDEHVHSLTYEQFLVGTEILVVPMLDKGKETVKAYFPRGESSSWKHIWTGKLYSTQGSEAWVEAPIGYPAIFVKDGSSVGKTFLEKLREYNVL
;
A
#
# COMPACT_ATOMS: atom_id res chain seq x y z
N MET A 1 -8.90 -2.91 28.27
CA MET A 1 -7.59 -2.28 28.50
C MET A 1 -7.20 -1.62 27.20
N THR A 2 -6.80 -0.35 27.21
CA THR A 2 -6.45 0.42 26.00
C THR A 2 -5.23 -0.20 25.31
N THR A 3 -5.47 -0.97 24.24
CA THR A 3 -4.50 -1.80 23.50
C THR A 3 -3.66 -1.03 22.48
N LEU A 4 -4.04 0.22 22.18
CA LEU A 4 -3.40 1.07 21.18
C LEU A 4 -3.01 2.41 21.82
N LYS A 5 -1.71 2.75 21.76
CA LYS A 5 -1.16 4.04 22.13
C LYS A 5 -0.76 4.79 20.88
N ILE A 6 -1.27 6.00 20.69
CA ILE A 6 -0.94 6.84 19.53
C ILE A 6 -0.16 8.05 19.99
N THR A 7 1.01 8.27 19.39
CA THR A 7 1.89 9.40 19.68
C THR A 7 2.05 10.24 18.41
N LYS A 8 1.47 11.45 18.40
CA LYS A 8 1.65 12.41 17.30
C LYS A 8 2.87 13.28 17.55
N LYS A 9 3.82 13.29 16.62
CA LYS A 9 5.01 14.14 16.69
C LYS A 9 4.87 15.30 15.71
N HIS A 10 4.49 16.46 16.23
CA HIS A 10 4.46 17.73 15.49
C HIS A 10 5.50 18.70 16.06
N HIS A 11 6.43 19.17 15.22
CA HIS A 11 7.39 20.30 15.29
C HIS A 11 7.96 20.84 16.64
N LYS A 12 7.66 20.29 17.80
CA LYS A 12 8.02 20.88 19.11
C LYS A 12 9.38 20.43 19.65
N HIS A 13 10.10 19.53 18.98
CA HIS A 13 11.40 19.03 19.43
C HIS A 13 12.38 18.87 18.25
N PHE A 14 13.68 18.95 18.53
CA PHE A 14 14.72 18.50 17.58
C PHE A 14 14.42 17.06 17.20
N ASN A 15 14.10 16.84 15.92
CA ASN A 15 13.77 15.52 15.41
C ASN A 15 15.04 14.67 15.34
N ASN A 16 14.97 13.41 15.78
CA ASN A 16 16.03 12.46 15.50
C ASN A 16 16.06 12.19 13.98
N PRO A 17 17.13 12.57 13.27
CA PRO A 17 17.19 12.42 11.82
C PRO A 17 17.43 10.97 11.37
N PHE A 18 17.80 10.09 12.30
CA PHE A 18 17.97 8.65 12.11
C PHE A 18 16.94 7.88 12.94
N PRO A 19 15.66 7.87 12.54
CA PRO A 19 14.63 7.13 13.25
C PRO A 19 14.97 5.64 13.25
N SER A 20 14.99 5.02 14.43
CA SER A 20 15.26 3.58 14.57
C SER A 20 14.17 2.77 13.86
N THR A 21 14.57 1.77 13.07
CA THR A 21 13.64 0.75 12.57
C THR A 21 12.99 0.01 13.74
N PRO A 22 11.69 -0.32 13.67
CA PRO A 22 11.06 -1.21 14.64
C PRO A 22 11.82 -2.53 14.74
N ASN A 23 12.25 -2.88 15.96
CA ASN A 23 12.79 -4.20 16.25
C ASN A 23 11.66 -5.08 16.79
N SER A 24 11.13 -5.97 15.96
CA SER A 24 10.33 -7.11 16.41
C SER A 24 11.14 -8.38 16.19
N PRO A 25 11.40 -9.20 17.23
CA PRO A 25 12.20 -10.40 17.07
C PRO A 25 11.45 -11.43 16.21
N PHE A 26 12.21 -12.18 15.40
CA PHE A 26 11.71 -13.38 14.75
C PHE A 26 11.28 -14.39 15.82
N ILE A 27 10.06 -14.93 15.72
CA ILE A 27 9.50 -15.82 16.73
C ILE A 27 9.89 -17.27 16.42
N TYR A 28 10.43 -17.96 17.44
CA TYR A 28 10.78 -19.38 17.42
C TYR A 28 10.02 -20.10 18.53
N GLY A 29 9.78 -21.40 18.37
CA GLY A 29 9.23 -22.26 19.42
C GLY A 29 9.33 -23.73 19.06
N THR A 30 8.53 -24.56 19.73
CA THR A 30 8.58 -26.02 19.59
C THR A 30 7.24 -26.59 19.11
N LEU A 31 7.28 -27.55 18.19
CA LEU A 31 6.13 -28.35 17.79
C LEU A 31 6.08 -29.64 18.62
N ILE A 32 4.92 -29.94 19.19
CA ILE A 32 4.66 -31.19 19.92
C ILE A 32 3.56 -31.95 19.22
N LEU A 33 3.83 -33.19 18.84
CA LEU A 33 2.87 -34.05 18.16
C LEU A 33 2.14 -34.96 19.13
N ASN A 34 0.83 -35.13 18.89
CA ASN A 34 0.05 -36.19 19.52
C ASN A 34 0.09 -37.46 18.65
N TYR A 35 1.13 -38.27 18.80
CA TYR A 35 1.35 -39.50 18.02
C TYR A 35 0.23 -40.54 18.16
N HIS A 36 -0.62 -40.45 19.18
CA HIS A 36 -1.75 -41.37 19.36
C HIS A 36 -2.98 -41.01 18.52
N ARG A 37 -3.08 -39.76 18.04
CA ARG A 37 -4.24 -39.28 17.26
C ARG A 37 -3.94 -39.03 15.80
N LEU A 38 -2.68 -38.78 15.45
CA LEU A 38 -2.27 -38.49 14.08
C LEU A 38 -1.71 -39.74 13.40
N PRO A 39 -2.08 -40.01 12.14
CA PRO A 39 -1.49 -41.10 11.37
C PRO A 39 -0.01 -40.83 11.09
N SER A 40 0.75 -41.87 10.77
CA SER A 40 2.17 -41.74 10.42
C SER A 40 2.37 -40.91 9.13
N HIS A 41 1.47 -41.07 8.18
CA HIS A 41 1.37 -40.32 6.93
C HIS A 41 -0.06 -40.39 6.40
N GLN A 42 -0.59 -39.27 5.91
CA GLN A 42 -1.90 -39.22 5.27
C GLN A 42 -1.97 -38.06 4.26
N ILE A 43 -2.66 -38.30 3.13
CA ILE A 43 -2.98 -37.27 2.15
C ILE A 43 -4.46 -36.95 2.27
N TYR A 44 -4.78 -35.66 2.39
CA TYR A 44 -6.14 -35.15 2.49
C TYR A 44 -6.45 -34.31 1.24
N PRO A 45 -7.56 -34.57 0.52
CA PRO A 45 -7.98 -33.67 -0.56
C PRO A 45 -8.39 -32.30 0.00
N ILE A 46 -8.01 -31.24 -0.70
CA ILE A 46 -8.58 -29.89 -0.56
C ILE A 46 -9.36 -29.64 -1.84
N GLY A 47 -10.67 -29.81 -1.78
CA GLY A 47 -11.51 -29.80 -2.98
C GLY A 47 -11.11 -30.87 -4.00
N LYS A 48 -11.28 -30.53 -5.28
CA LYS A 48 -11.05 -31.43 -6.41
C LYS A 48 -9.59 -31.43 -6.88
N ASP A 49 -8.91 -30.30 -6.80
CA ASP A 49 -7.68 -30.06 -7.54
C ASP A 49 -6.44 -30.01 -6.63
N PHE A 50 -6.62 -29.86 -5.32
CA PHE A 50 -5.52 -29.73 -4.36
C PHE A 50 -5.50 -30.88 -3.36
N GLN A 51 -4.33 -31.05 -2.76
CA GLN A 51 -4.11 -32.00 -1.68
C GLN A 51 -3.18 -31.43 -0.63
N LEU A 52 -3.42 -31.78 0.62
CA LEU A 52 -2.52 -31.59 1.73
C LEU A 52 -1.90 -32.93 2.10
N ASN A 53 -0.57 -32.99 2.11
CA ASN A 53 0.20 -34.11 2.59
C ASN A 53 0.64 -33.85 4.04
N TRP A 54 0.29 -34.77 4.93
CA TRP A 54 0.78 -34.84 6.31
C TRP A 54 1.77 -35.99 6.46
N SER A 55 2.89 -35.74 7.14
CA SER A 55 3.81 -36.81 7.56
C SER A 55 4.37 -36.53 8.94
N SER A 56 4.36 -37.54 9.81
CA SER A 56 4.98 -37.50 11.14
C SER A 56 6.53 -37.60 11.11
N LYS A 57 7.13 -37.85 9.94
CA LYS A 57 8.60 -37.94 9.79
C LYS A 57 9.27 -36.61 10.16
N ASN A 58 10.48 -36.69 10.70
CA ASN A 58 11.30 -35.53 11.09
C ASN A 58 10.56 -34.54 12.02
N GLY A 59 9.73 -35.06 12.93
CA GLY A 59 8.99 -34.23 13.89
C GLY A 59 7.66 -33.67 13.37
N GLY A 60 7.23 -34.03 12.16
CA GLY A 60 5.95 -33.61 11.59
C GLY A 60 6.08 -32.49 10.56
N PHE A 61 5.47 -32.65 9.40
CA PHE A 61 5.34 -31.56 8.42
C PHE A 61 4.06 -31.67 7.59
N LEU A 62 3.64 -30.52 7.05
CA LEU A 62 2.51 -30.36 6.16
C LEU A 62 2.97 -29.74 4.84
N SER A 63 2.41 -30.17 3.71
CA SER A 63 2.63 -29.52 2.43
C SER A 63 1.37 -29.54 1.57
N ILE A 64 1.05 -28.42 0.93
CA ILE A 64 -0.05 -28.29 -0.04
C ILE A 64 0.54 -28.30 -1.45
N SER A 65 -0.04 -29.10 -2.32
CA SER A 65 0.32 -29.19 -3.74
C SER A 65 -0.94 -29.28 -4.60
N HIS A 66 -0.82 -28.89 -5.87
CA HIS A 66 -1.83 -29.20 -6.87
C HIS A 66 -1.70 -30.68 -7.29
N LYS A 67 -2.82 -31.36 -7.60
CA LYS A 67 -2.81 -32.80 -7.92
C LYS A 67 -2.15 -33.12 -9.25
N SER A 68 -2.09 -32.18 -10.19
CA SER A 68 -1.33 -32.37 -11.44
C SER A 68 0.18 -32.38 -11.22
N GLU A 69 0.67 -31.78 -10.14
CA GLU A 69 2.10 -31.66 -9.82
C GLU A 69 2.35 -31.89 -8.33
N PRO A 70 2.13 -33.13 -7.84
CA PRO A 70 2.17 -33.44 -6.41
C PRO A 70 3.57 -33.27 -5.79
N THR A 71 4.61 -33.20 -6.61
CA THR A 71 6.00 -33.00 -6.18
C THR A 71 6.40 -31.54 -6.03
N ARG A 72 5.59 -30.58 -6.53
CA ARG A 72 5.85 -29.14 -6.37
C ARG A 72 4.97 -28.58 -5.24
N PRO A 73 5.52 -28.37 -4.03
CA PRO A 73 4.76 -27.77 -2.95
C PRO A 73 4.52 -26.28 -3.22
N LEU A 74 3.24 -25.87 -3.17
CA LEU A 74 2.81 -24.48 -3.22
C LEU A 74 3.01 -23.79 -1.86
N TRP A 75 2.86 -24.56 -0.79
CA TRP A 75 3.07 -24.14 0.60
C TRP A 75 3.52 -25.35 1.42
N SER A 76 4.44 -25.17 2.37
CA SER A 76 4.84 -26.25 3.28
C SER A 76 5.42 -25.74 4.59
N THR A 77 5.21 -26.45 5.69
CA THR A 77 5.82 -26.13 6.98
C THR A 77 7.28 -26.59 7.02
N LEU A 78 8.05 -26.06 7.97
CA LEU A 78 9.34 -26.66 8.30
C LEU A 78 9.11 -27.95 9.11
N PRO A 79 9.85 -29.05 8.82
CA PRO A 79 9.73 -30.28 9.60
C PRO A 79 10.08 -30.09 11.07
N GLY A 80 9.20 -30.53 11.97
CA GLY A 80 9.42 -30.51 13.42
C GLY A 80 9.29 -29.14 14.08
N GLU A 81 8.85 -28.12 13.34
CA GLU A 81 8.77 -26.74 13.82
C GLU A 81 7.33 -26.20 13.85
N PRO A 82 7.01 -25.30 14.79
CA PRO A 82 5.70 -24.68 14.83
C PRO A 82 5.54 -23.71 13.65
N PHE A 83 4.34 -23.68 13.10
CA PHE A 83 3.96 -22.82 11.98
C PHE A 83 2.89 -21.80 12.36
N ILE A 84 2.29 -21.91 13.55
CA ILE A 84 1.42 -20.89 14.14
C ILE A 84 1.99 -20.42 15.47
N SER A 85 1.95 -19.12 15.72
CA SER A 85 2.16 -18.54 17.04
C SER A 85 1.16 -17.41 17.26
N ALA A 86 0.86 -17.11 18.53
CA ALA A 86 -0.03 -16.03 18.91
C ALA A 86 0.54 -15.22 20.06
N ALA A 87 0.20 -13.93 20.12
CA ALA A 87 0.60 -13.09 21.23
C ALA A 87 -0.49 -12.06 21.59
N ILE A 88 -0.37 -11.54 22.80
CA ILE A 88 -1.11 -10.36 23.25
C ILE A 88 -0.09 -9.24 23.43
N ALA A 89 -0.18 -8.20 22.61
CA ALA A 89 0.74 -7.08 22.63
C ALA A 89 0.03 -5.73 22.66
N GLU A 90 0.65 -4.74 23.30
CA GLU A 90 0.28 -3.33 23.15
C GLU A 90 0.92 -2.75 21.89
N THR A 91 0.11 -2.14 21.02
CA THR A 91 0.58 -1.41 19.84
C THR A 91 0.87 0.04 20.21
N GLU A 92 2.03 0.56 19.80
CA GLU A 92 2.30 1.99 19.73
C GLU A 92 2.42 2.42 18.27
N VAL A 93 1.63 3.41 17.86
CA VAL A 93 1.75 4.04 16.55
C VAL A 93 2.28 5.46 16.72
N GLU A 94 3.40 5.75 16.06
CA GLU A 94 3.88 7.12 15.88
C GLU A 94 3.40 7.63 14.53
N GLU A 95 2.74 8.79 14.51
CA GLU A 95 2.22 9.42 13.30
C GLU A 95 2.80 10.83 13.13
N SER A 96 3.21 11.17 11.90
CA SER A 96 3.58 12.52 11.50
C SER A 96 3.33 12.72 10.02
N ARG A 97 2.34 13.56 9.65
CA ARG A 97 2.05 14.00 8.26
C ARG A 97 2.03 12.84 7.26
N GLY A 98 1.17 11.84 7.50
CA GLY A 98 1.05 10.67 6.61
C GLY A 98 2.22 9.68 6.66
N SER A 99 3.24 9.91 7.51
CA SER A 99 4.28 8.92 7.82
C SER A 99 3.98 8.21 9.15
N PHE A 100 4.18 6.89 9.19
CA PHE A 100 3.77 6.09 10.33
C PHE A 100 4.89 5.16 10.83
N VAL A 101 4.82 4.81 12.12
CA VAL A 101 5.63 3.75 12.71
C VAL A 101 4.77 2.93 13.64
N VAL A 102 4.57 1.66 13.30
CA VAL A 102 3.86 0.71 14.14
C VAL A 102 4.89 -0.13 14.90
N LYS A 103 4.78 -0.19 16.22
CA LYS A 103 5.65 -0.99 17.09
C LYS A 103 4.86 -1.73 18.16
N ASP A 104 5.32 -2.92 18.51
CA ASP A 104 4.87 -3.60 19.72
C ASP A 104 5.71 -3.11 20.91
N LYS A 105 5.03 -2.75 22.00
CA LYS A 105 5.69 -2.20 23.19
C LYS A 105 5.81 -3.23 24.31
N HIS A 106 4.68 -3.67 24.85
CA HIS A 106 4.63 -4.70 25.89
C HIS A 106 3.92 -5.93 25.32
N VAL A 107 4.67 -7.03 25.20
CA VAL A 107 4.11 -8.35 24.90
C VAL A 107 3.71 -8.97 26.24
N HIS A 108 2.40 -9.01 26.50
CA HIS A 108 1.81 -9.54 27.74
C HIS A 108 1.87 -11.06 27.78
N SER A 109 1.69 -11.71 26.64
CA SER A 109 1.83 -13.15 26.47
C SER A 109 2.38 -13.47 25.08
N LEU A 110 3.16 -14.55 25.01
CA LEU A 110 3.64 -15.13 23.77
C LEU A 110 3.42 -16.64 23.83
N SER A 111 2.58 -17.13 22.93
CA SER A 111 2.29 -18.55 22.72
C SER A 111 2.98 -18.99 21.44
N ASN A 112 4.25 -19.38 21.56
CA ASN A 112 5.13 -19.74 20.45
C ASN A 112 5.33 -21.25 20.26
N ASN A 113 4.84 -22.09 21.18
CA ASN A 113 4.82 -23.54 21.02
C ASN A 113 3.46 -23.98 20.47
N GLN A 114 3.43 -25.08 19.73
CA GLN A 114 2.24 -25.56 19.03
C GLN A 114 2.05 -27.06 19.24
N THR A 115 0.81 -27.50 19.37
CA THR A 115 0.40 -28.90 19.16
C THR A 115 -0.41 -29.03 17.88
N ILE A 116 -0.36 -30.21 17.24
CA ILE A 116 -1.37 -30.62 16.26
C ILE A 116 -2.18 -31.74 16.91
N ASP A 117 -3.48 -31.49 17.10
CA ASP A 117 -4.36 -32.42 17.80
C ASP A 117 -5.18 -33.27 16.82
N ASP A 118 -5.58 -32.70 15.68
CA ASP A 118 -6.45 -33.34 14.69
C ASP A 118 -6.31 -32.69 13.30
N ILE A 119 -6.45 -33.50 12.25
CA ILE A 119 -6.53 -33.09 10.83
C ILE A 119 -7.68 -33.86 10.19
N ARG A 120 -8.73 -33.16 9.77
CA ARG A 120 -9.93 -33.80 9.21
C ARG A 120 -10.65 -32.95 8.19
N ILE A 121 -11.43 -33.60 7.34
CA ILE A 121 -12.34 -32.94 6.40
C ILE A 121 -13.70 -32.80 7.06
N ILE A 122 -14.29 -31.60 6.97
CA ILE A 122 -15.62 -31.27 7.45
C ILE A 122 -16.55 -31.15 6.25
N ASN A 123 -17.77 -31.68 6.36
CA ASN A 123 -18.81 -31.61 5.34
C ASN A 123 -20.02 -30.79 5.81
N GLU A 124 -20.99 -30.55 4.92
CA GLU A 124 -22.20 -29.78 5.25
C GLU A 124 -23.00 -30.38 6.42
N SER A 125 -22.97 -31.70 6.59
CA SER A 125 -23.62 -32.42 7.70
C SER A 125 -23.07 -32.06 9.08
N ASP A 126 -21.91 -31.42 9.16
CA ASP A 126 -21.21 -31.08 10.39
C ASP A 126 -21.41 -29.60 10.83
N LYS A 127 -22.34 -28.87 10.18
CA LYS A 127 -22.57 -27.42 10.37
C LYS A 127 -22.93 -27.00 11.81
N ASP A 128 -23.43 -27.90 12.65
CA ASP A 128 -24.25 -27.54 13.81
C ASP A 128 -23.54 -26.99 15.07
N GLN A 129 -22.22 -26.73 15.10
CA GLN A 129 -21.61 -26.22 16.35
C GLN A 129 -20.50 -25.15 16.27
N LEU A 130 -20.00 -24.73 15.09
CA LEU A 130 -18.79 -23.89 15.03
C LEU A 130 -18.77 -22.72 14.03
N PHE A 131 -19.59 -22.72 12.98
CA PHE A 131 -19.44 -21.79 11.85
C PHE A 131 -20.79 -21.25 11.36
N SER A 132 -21.17 -20.04 11.78
CA SER A 132 -22.45 -19.41 11.38
C SER A 132 -22.39 -18.63 10.06
N SER A 133 -21.22 -18.54 9.40
CA SER A 133 -21.04 -17.80 8.16
C SER A 133 -19.85 -18.31 7.33
N TYR A 134 -20.17 -18.82 6.12
CA TYR A 134 -19.31 -19.06 4.94
C TYR A 134 -18.07 -19.97 5.06
N PRO A 135 -18.23 -21.28 4.80
CA PRO A 135 -17.45 -21.83 3.68
C PRO A 135 -18.26 -22.74 2.72
N LEU A 136 -17.78 -22.85 1.47
CA LEU A 136 -18.17 -23.91 0.53
C LEU A 136 -17.57 -25.22 1.04
N PHE A 137 -18.42 -26.18 1.41
CA PHE A 137 -17.97 -27.50 1.85
C PHE A 137 -17.64 -28.38 0.64
N PRO A 138 -16.67 -29.31 0.76
CA PRO A 138 -15.93 -29.72 1.96
C PRO A 138 -14.75 -28.78 2.33
N VAL A 139 -14.44 -28.68 3.63
CA VAL A 139 -13.32 -27.89 4.17
C VAL A 139 -12.35 -28.77 4.93
N LEU A 140 -11.05 -28.66 4.64
CA LEU A 140 -10.01 -29.31 5.44
C LEU A 140 -9.68 -28.46 6.67
N MET A 141 -9.78 -29.05 7.85
CA MET A 141 -9.51 -28.37 9.13
C MET A 141 -8.34 -29.03 9.87
N ILE A 142 -7.42 -28.20 10.34
CA ILE A 142 -6.38 -28.56 11.30
C ILE A 142 -6.69 -27.87 12.62
N THR A 143 -6.66 -28.62 13.73
CA THR A 143 -6.82 -28.04 15.08
C THR A 143 -5.68 -28.43 16.00
N GLY A 144 -5.43 -27.57 16.97
CA GLY A 144 -4.42 -27.80 17.99
C GLY A 144 -4.43 -26.69 19.02
N LYS A 145 -3.35 -26.59 19.80
CA LYS A 145 -3.17 -25.55 20.81
C LYS A 145 -1.87 -24.80 20.58
N VAL A 146 -1.90 -23.48 20.76
CA VAL A 146 -0.70 -22.67 20.96
C VAL A 146 -0.53 -22.37 22.43
N PHE A 147 0.71 -22.46 22.93
CA PHE A 147 0.99 -22.20 24.34
C PHE A 147 2.36 -21.59 24.60
N GLY A 148 2.45 -20.83 25.69
CA GLY A 148 3.66 -20.17 26.17
C GLY A 148 4.14 -20.74 27.49
N VAL A 149 5.46 -20.83 27.67
CA VAL A 149 6.09 -21.28 28.93
C VAL A 149 6.84 -20.10 29.54
N SER A 150 6.32 -19.55 30.64
CA SER A 150 6.98 -18.47 31.38
C SER A 150 7.95 -19.03 32.42
N LYS A 151 9.26 -18.99 32.15
CA LYS A 151 10.29 -19.26 33.19
C LYS A 151 10.48 -18.02 34.06
N ARG A 152 10.03 -18.04 35.31
CA ARG A 152 10.43 -17.02 36.31
C ARG A 152 11.94 -17.16 36.60
N LYS A 153 12.74 -16.14 36.28
CA LYS A 153 14.10 -16.02 36.82
C LYS A 153 14.02 -15.78 38.34
N LYS A 154 14.34 -16.80 39.14
CA LYS A 154 14.63 -16.60 40.58
C LYS A 154 15.89 -15.75 40.71
N LYS A 155 15.78 -14.56 41.31
CA LYS A 155 16.92 -13.93 42.00
C LYS A 155 17.01 -14.63 43.35
N ASP A 156 17.89 -15.60 43.45
CA ASP A 156 18.09 -16.35 44.69
C ASP A 156 18.92 -15.51 45.66
N ARG A 157 18.31 -15.11 46.79
CA ARG A 157 19.02 -14.92 48.06
C ARG A 157 18.10 -15.40 49.18
N PHE A 158 18.41 -16.60 49.65
CA PHE A 158 17.99 -17.21 50.91
C PHE A 158 16.47 -17.32 51.16
N SER A 159 15.90 -18.49 50.86
CA SER A 159 15.27 -19.34 51.90
C SER A 159 14.80 -20.67 51.32
N ARG A 160 15.03 -21.75 52.07
CA ARG A 160 14.44 -23.07 51.84
C ARG A 160 12.94 -23.02 52.18
N ARG A 161 12.08 -22.99 51.18
CA ARG A 161 10.70 -23.52 51.24
C ARG A 161 10.34 -24.16 49.89
N LYS A 162 9.86 -25.41 49.95
CA LYS A 162 9.18 -26.11 48.86
C LYS A 162 7.81 -25.45 48.70
N ASP A 163 7.72 -24.48 47.80
CA ASP A 163 6.44 -23.96 47.31
C ASP A 163 6.33 -24.35 45.83
N SER A 164 5.20 -24.96 45.48
CA SER A 164 4.86 -25.41 44.12
C SER A 164 5.01 -24.28 43.10
N GLU A 165 5.79 -24.51 42.05
CA GLU A 165 5.85 -23.61 40.89
C GLU A 165 4.46 -23.52 40.24
N LYS A 166 3.75 -22.40 40.44
CA LYS A 166 2.67 -22.01 39.52
C LYS A 166 3.32 -21.46 38.26
N GLU A 167 3.53 -22.33 37.27
CA GLU A 167 3.80 -21.92 35.89
C GLU A 167 2.56 -21.19 35.36
N ASN A 168 2.70 -19.91 35.03
CA ASN A 168 1.67 -19.22 34.26
C ASN A 168 1.83 -19.68 32.80
N SER A 169 1.10 -20.73 32.42
CA SER A 169 1.00 -21.18 31.03
C SER A 169 -0.13 -20.44 30.34
N THR A 170 0.17 -19.72 29.25
CA THR A 170 -0.87 -19.22 28.36
C THR A 170 -1.19 -20.31 27.35
N CYS A 171 -2.48 -20.60 27.13
CA CYS A 171 -2.91 -21.61 26.17
C CYS A 171 -4.13 -21.10 25.40
N ALA A 172 -4.14 -21.30 24.09
CA ALA A 172 -5.30 -21.02 23.25
C ALA A 172 -5.45 -22.12 22.19
N ARG A 173 -6.68 -22.51 21.89
CA ARG A 173 -6.97 -23.41 20.77
C ARG A 173 -6.86 -22.64 19.45
N TYR A 174 -6.40 -23.29 18.39
CA TYR A 174 -6.42 -22.71 17.06
C TYR A 174 -7.14 -23.61 16.06
N TRP A 175 -7.58 -22.99 14.97
CA TRP A 175 -8.15 -23.65 13.80
C TRP A 175 -7.48 -23.08 12.54
N ILE A 176 -7.08 -23.97 11.64
CA ILE A 176 -6.67 -23.61 10.29
C ILE A 176 -7.61 -24.31 9.33
N LEU A 177 -8.24 -23.53 8.47
CA LEU A 177 -9.17 -24.00 7.47
C LEU A 177 -8.53 -23.85 6.10
N PHE A 178 -8.69 -24.86 5.26
CA PHE A 178 -8.33 -24.82 3.84
C PHE A 178 -9.52 -25.26 3.00
N ASP A 179 -9.85 -24.46 2.01
CA ASP A 179 -10.90 -24.76 1.04
C ASP A 179 -10.45 -24.39 -0.37
N GLN A 180 -10.88 -25.16 -1.36
CA GLN A 180 -10.62 -24.80 -2.74
C GLN A 180 -11.60 -23.70 -3.16
N LYS A 181 -11.07 -22.55 -3.60
CA LYS A 181 -11.89 -21.47 -4.15
C LYS A 181 -12.13 -21.67 -5.64
N GLU A 182 -11.05 -21.97 -6.36
CA GLU A 182 -11.01 -22.19 -7.80
C GLU A 182 -9.99 -23.30 -8.11
N CYS A 183 -9.93 -23.80 -9.34
CA CYS A 183 -8.96 -24.83 -9.75
C CYS A 183 -7.49 -24.42 -9.52
N HIS A 184 -7.22 -23.12 -9.43
CA HIS A 184 -5.89 -22.56 -9.27
C HIS A 184 -5.70 -21.89 -7.88
N GLN A 185 -6.63 -22.06 -6.94
CA GLN A 185 -6.57 -21.37 -5.64
C GLN A 185 -7.06 -22.20 -4.46
N VAL A 186 -6.27 -22.13 -3.38
CA VAL A 186 -6.67 -22.59 -2.05
C VAL A 186 -6.84 -21.39 -1.14
N GLY A 187 -8.04 -21.20 -0.61
CA GLY A 187 -8.29 -20.27 0.49
C GLY A 187 -7.76 -20.86 1.79
N PHE A 188 -7.25 -20.00 2.67
CA PHE A 188 -6.91 -20.39 4.03
C PHE A 188 -7.38 -19.37 5.05
N GLN A 189 -7.74 -19.88 6.23
CA GLN A 189 -8.09 -19.06 7.38
C GLN A 189 -7.46 -19.63 8.65
N VAL A 190 -6.80 -18.77 9.43
CA VAL A 190 -6.29 -19.07 10.77
C VAL A 190 -7.12 -18.30 11.80
N ARG A 191 -7.67 -19.02 12.78
CA ARG A 191 -8.36 -18.41 13.94
C ARG A 191 -7.71 -18.88 15.24
N ILE A 192 -7.49 -17.95 16.16
CA ILE A 192 -7.01 -18.26 17.51
C ILE A 192 -8.15 -18.01 18.50
N GLY A 193 -8.46 -19.01 19.32
CA GLY A 193 -9.44 -18.90 20.39
C GLY A 193 -8.97 -17.94 21.50
N LYS A 194 -9.87 -17.67 22.45
CA LYS A 194 -9.53 -16.91 23.64
C LYS A 194 -8.45 -17.62 24.44
N THR A 195 -7.53 -16.85 25.00
CA THR A 195 -6.46 -17.36 25.85
C THR A 195 -6.95 -17.46 27.29
N ASP A 196 -6.69 -18.61 27.92
CA ASP A 196 -6.84 -18.79 29.35
C ASP A 196 -5.71 -18.05 30.06
N LEU A 197 -5.99 -16.83 30.54
CA LEU A 197 -5.01 -15.94 31.17
C LEU A 197 -5.55 -15.39 32.49
N GLU A 198 -4.94 -15.76 33.60
CA GLU A 198 -5.11 -15.06 34.88
C GLU A 198 -4.18 -13.83 34.90
N LEU A 199 -4.69 -12.67 34.46
CA LEU A 199 -3.95 -11.40 34.58
C LEU A 199 -4.03 -10.86 36.02
N PRO A 200 -2.90 -10.53 36.68
CA PRO A 200 -2.95 -9.84 37.97
C PRO A 200 -3.44 -8.40 37.78
N LYS A 201 -4.56 -8.03 38.42
CA LYS A 201 -5.04 -6.64 38.48
C LYS A 201 -3.99 -5.76 39.15
N ARG A 202 -3.53 -4.73 38.44
CA ARG A 202 -2.86 -3.57 39.07
C ARG A 202 -3.90 -2.85 39.92
N VAL A 203 -3.84 -3.04 41.24
CA VAL A 203 -4.51 -2.14 42.19
C VAL A 203 -3.80 -0.80 42.08
N SER A 204 -4.54 0.25 41.74
CA SER A 204 -4.04 1.62 41.81
C SER A 204 -3.48 1.89 43.20
N PRO A 205 -2.31 2.56 43.34
CA PRO A 205 -1.91 3.02 44.66
C PRO A 205 -2.96 4.01 45.13
N ARG A 206 -3.58 3.73 46.28
CA ARG A 206 -4.41 4.69 47.01
C ARG A 206 -3.62 5.99 47.11
N SER A 207 -4.26 7.07 46.69
CA SER A 207 -3.81 8.44 46.82
C SER A 207 -3.44 8.76 48.27
N TYR A 208 -2.14 8.86 48.55
CA TYR A 208 -1.69 9.64 49.69
C TYR A 208 -1.74 11.11 49.27
N ARG A 209 -2.72 11.86 49.79
CA ARG A 209 -2.68 13.33 49.84
C ARG A 209 -1.50 13.70 50.75
N ILE A 210 -0.35 14.01 50.17
CA ILE A 210 0.72 14.74 50.85
C ILE A 210 0.60 16.19 50.39
N PHE A 211 0.24 17.06 51.33
CA PHE A 211 0.27 18.50 51.16
C PHE A 211 1.69 18.95 50.80
N SER A 212 1.83 19.71 49.71
CA SER A 212 3.05 20.44 49.37
C SER A 212 3.16 21.68 50.27
N LEU A 213 4.16 21.69 51.16
CA LEU A 213 4.56 22.89 51.88
C LEU A 213 5.77 23.51 51.18
N LYS A 214 5.55 24.75 50.69
CA LYS A 214 6.55 25.65 50.10
C LYS A 214 7.68 25.91 51.10
N PHE A 215 8.91 25.90 50.61
CA PHE A 215 10.09 26.37 51.34
C PHE A 215 10.04 27.91 51.53
N GLY A 216 10.06 28.35 52.78
CA GLY A 216 10.30 29.71 53.21
C GLY A 216 11.23 29.75 54.43
N ARG A 217 12.41 30.32 54.23
CA ARG A 217 13.44 30.89 55.15
C ARG A 217 13.34 30.65 56.68
N ILE A 218 14.44 30.06 57.21
CA ILE A 218 15.31 30.52 58.33
C ILE A 218 14.65 31.21 59.56
N ARG A 219 14.73 30.60 60.76
CA ARG A 219 15.65 30.92 61.91
C ARG A 219 15.15 30.39 63.28
N ARG A 220 16.11 29.83 64.05
CA ARG A 220 16.31 29.86 65.53
C ARG A 220 15.34 29.16 66.53
N ARG A 221 16.01 28.26 67.30
CA ARG A 221 16.05 28.08 68.78
C ARG A 221 15.03 27.17 69.51
N ARG A 222 15.65 26.14 70.15
CA ARG A 222 15.53 25.60 71.53
C ARG A 222 14.17 25.15 72.09
N GLY A 223 14.15 23.86 72.48
CA GLY A 223 13.78 23.41 73.82
C GLY A 223 12.39 22.81 73.99
N GLY A 224 12.30 21.72 74.77
CA GLY A 224 11.05 21.33 75.43
C GLY A 224 10.67 19.85 75.29
N TRP A 225 10.24 19.27 76.41
CA TRP A 225 10.06 17.84 76.71
C TRP A 225 8.55 17.57 77.00
N PHE A 226 8.17 16.28 77.10
CA PHE A 226 6.85 15.71 77.51
C PHE A 226 5.68 15.81 76.51
N GLY A 227 4.70 14.90 76.43
CA GLY A 227 4.32 13.72 77.22
C GLY A 227 3.17 12.97 76.49
N GLY A 228 2.94 11.69 76.83
CA GLY A 228 2.10 10.79 76.04
C GLY A 228 0.59 10.87 76.27
N LEU A 229 -0.16 10.08 75.49
CA LEU A 229 -1.45 9.51 75.89
C LEU A 229 -1.75 8.23 75.08
N LYS A 230 -2.06 7.14 75.79
CA LYS A 230 -2.62 5.89 75.26
C LYS A 230 -4.10 6.09 74.92
N LYS A 231 -4.59 5.45 73.84
CA LYS A 231 -5.94 4.87 73.80
C LYS A 231 -5.99 3.68 72.84
N SER A 232 -6.37 2.53 73.40
CA SER A 232 -6.69 1.29 72.69
C SER A 232 -8.09 1.37 72.08
N VAL A 233 -8.30 0.76 70.91
CA VAL A 233 -9.62 0.24 70.53
C VAL A 233 -9.47 -1.14 69.90
N THR A 234 -10.26 -2.05 70.46
CA THR A 234 -10.46 -3.47 70.21
C THR A 234 -11.01 -3.74 68.79
N VAL A 235 -10.46 -4.75 68.11
CA VAL A 235 -10.97 -5.25 66.82
C VAL A 235 -11.89 -6.44 67.09
N SER A 236 -13.18 -6.32 66.72
CA SER A 236 -14.12 -7.43 66.69
C SER A 236 -14.07 -8.18 65.36
N SER A 237 -14.29 -9.47 65.46
CA SER A 237 -14.21 -10.50 64.44
C SER A 237 -15.41 -10.55 63.47
N LEU A 238 -15.18 -11.30 62.37
CA LEU A 238 -16.13 -12.05 61.54
C LEU A 238 -16.92 -11.27 60.47
N ALA A 239 -16.46 -11.41 59.23
CA ALA A 239 -17.32 -11.62 58.08
C ALA A 239 -16.62 -12.61 57.12
N GLU A 240 -17.20 -13.81 56.99
CA GLU A 240 -16.83 -14.80 55.99
C GLU A 240 -17.08 -14.24 54.58
N GLU A 241 -16.03 -13.97 53.82
CA GLU A 241 -16.16 -13.76 52.38
C GLU A 241 -16.19 -15.12 51.67
N LYS A 242 -17.39 -15.51 51.24
CA LYS A 242 -17.60 -16.53 50.22
C LYS A 242 -16.74 -16.21 49.00
N ILE A 243 -15.74 -17.03 48.75
CA ILE A 243 -15.02 -17.08 47.47
C ILE A 243 -16.01 -17.59 46.42
N VAL A 244 -16.65 -16.66 45.71
CA VAL A 244 -17.30 -16.97 44.44
C VAL A 244 -16.19 -16.97 43.38
N MET A 245 -15.76 -18.15 42.96
CA MET A 245 -15.00 -18.29 41.72
C MET A 245 -15.89 -17.83 40.57
N LYS A 246 -15.71 -16.59 40.12
CA LYS A 246 -16.20 -16.14 38.81
C LYS A 246 -15.16 -16.54 37.76
N SER A 247 -15.60 -17.29 36.76
CA SER A 247 -14.84 -17.63 35.56
C SER A 247 -14.15 -16.39 34.97
N SER A 248 -12.84 -16.46 34.75
CA SER A 248 -12.10 -15.43 34.02
C SER A 248 -12.60 -15.37 32.57
N GLU A 249 -13.14 -14.23 32.15
CA GLU A 249 -13.38 -13.97 30.73
C GLU A 249 -12.03 -14.02 29.99
N GLY A 250 -11.84 -15.02 29.11
CA GLY A 250 -10.58 -15.22 28.38
C GLY A 250 -10.20 -14.01 27.49
N VAL A 251 -8.90 -13.76 27.35
CA VAL A 251 -8.37 -12.59 26.62
C VAL A 251 -8.09 -12.96 25.16
N VAL A 252 -8.49 -12.10 24.22
CA VAL A 252 -8.30 -12.31 22.78
C VAL A 252 -6.85 -12.03 22.38
N ASN A 253 -6.24 -12.91 21.60
CA ASN A 253 -4.92 -12.67 21.00
C ASN A 253 -5.06 -11.64 19.89
N ASN A 254 -4.18 -10.64 19.87
CA ASN A 254 -4.19 -9.59 18.85
C ASN A 254 -2.96 -9.62 17.94
N ARG A 255 -2.19 -10.71 18.01
CA ARG A 255 -1.08 -11.02 17.11
C ARG A 255 -1.19 -12.48 16.67
N ILE A 256 -1.06 -12.70 15.37
CA ILE A 256 -0.90 -14.02 14.77
C ILE A 256 0.40 -14.04 13.98
N CYS A 257 1.14 -15.14 14.08
CA CYS A 257 2.29 -15.40 13.22
C CYS A 257 2.08 -16.72 12.47
N LEU A 258 2.17 -16.66 11.14
CA LEU A 258 2.19 -17.82 10.26
C LEU A 258 3.62 -18.00 9.73
N THR A 259 4.25 -19.14 10.02
CA THR A 259 5.62 -19.46 9.58
C THR A 259 5.62 -20.68 8.67
N TYR A 260 6.30 -20.60 7.54
CA TYR A 260 6.39 -21.71 6.58
C TYR A 260 7.74 -21.69 5.85
N SER A 261 8.04 -22.79 5.17
CA SER A 261 9.36 -23.00 4.55
C SER A 261 9.57 -22.11 3.32
N SER A 262 10.82 -21.71 3.14
CA SER A 262 11.30 -21.03 1.93
C SER A 262 12.74 -21.44 1.67
N GLU A 263 13.14 -21.55 0.42
CA GLU A 263 14.51 -21.97 0.10
C GLU A 263 15.50 -20.78 0.16
N ARG A 264 16.76 -21.07 0.46
CA ARG A 264 17.81 -20.03 0.58
C ARG A 264 18.01 -19.23 -0.71
N ASN A 265 17.92 -19.89 -1.86
CA ASN A 265 18.07 -19.30 -3.18
C ASN A 265 16.76 -18.78 -3.78
N GLU A 266 15.63 -18.94 -3.08
CA GLU A 266 14.34 -18.43 -3.51
C GLU A 266 14.35 -16.90 -3.55
N LYS A 267 13.90 -16.34 -4.68
CA LYS A 267 13.70 -14.89 -4.87
C LYS A 267 12.24 -14.60 -4.67
N ILE A 268 11.93 -13.45 -4.06
CA ILE A 268 10.56 -13.07 -3.68
C ILE A 268 10.26 -11.71 -4.29
N PHE A 269 9.20 -11.62 -5.08
CA PHE A 269 8.77 -10.42 -5.80
C PHE A 269 7.33 -10.06 -5.45
N GLY A 270 6.95 -8.79 -5.61
CA GLY A 270 5.59 -8.29 -5.37
C GLY A 270 5.59 -7.17 -4.32
N PHE A 271 4.68 -7.29 -3.35
CA PHE A 271 4.45 -6.37 -2.24
C PHE A 271 3.90 -4.98 -2.62
N GLY A 272 3.28 -4.87 -3.79
CA GLY A 272 2.71 -3.63 -4.30
C GLY A 272 3.71 -2.81 -5.11
N GLU A 273 3.46 -1.51 -5.20
CA GLU A 273 4.38 -0.57 -5.81
C GLU A 273 5.53 -0.27 -4.84
N GLN A 274 6.73 -0.73 -5.16
CA GLN A 274 7.92 -0.65 -4.33
C GLN A 274 9.05 0.02 -5.10
N PHE A 275 9.78 0.91 -4.45
CA PHE A 275 10.65 1.86 -5.16
C PHE A 275 12.16 1.60 -4.98
N SER A 276 12.54 0.65 -4.11
CA SER A 276 13.94 0.43 -3.72
C SER A 276 14.48 -0.95 -4.10
N HIS A 277 13.61 -1.96 -4.15
CA HIS A 277 13.97 -3.37 -4.28
C HIS A 277 12.95 -4.13 -5.13
N MET A 278 13.45 -5.04 -5.98
CA MET A 278 12.61 -6.03 -6.68
C MET A 278 12.58 -7.37 -5.94
N ASN A 279 13.72 -7.83 -5.42
CA ASN A 279 13.82 -9.05 -4.62
C ASN A 279 13.80 -8.74 -3.12
N PHE A 280 12.85 -9.33 -2.40
CA PHE A 280 12.62 -9.12 -0.97
C PHE A 280 13.17 -10.22 -0.07
N LYS A 281 13.79 -11.29 -0.60
CA LYS A 281 14.50 -12.26 0.24
C LYS A 281 15.57 -11.56 1.09
N GLY A 282 15.61 -11.83 2.39
CA GLY A 282 16.49 -11.17 3.35
C GLY A 282 15.92 -9.86 3.93
N LYS A 283 14.67 -9.49 3.60
CA LYS A 283 14.04 -8.23 4.04
C LYS A 283 12.85 -8.48 4.97
N ARG A 284 12.47 -7.44 5.72
CA ARG A 284 11.25 -7.41 6.52
C ARG A 284 10.32 -6.37 5.93
N VAL A 285 9.23 -6.79 5.30
CA VAL A 285 8.36 -5.95 4.46
C VAL A 285 7.08 -5.61 5.23
N PRO A 286 6.94 -4.37 5.74
CA PRO A 286 5.68 -3.91 6.30
C PRO A 286 4.66 -3.63 5.19
N ILE A 287 3.41 -4.04 5.40
CA ILE A 287 2.28 -3.73 4.52
C ILE A 287 1.45 -2.66 5.20
N PHE A 288 1.68 -1.42 4.81
CA PHE A 288 1.01 -0.25 5.37
C PHE A 288 1.04 0.92 4.41
N VAL A 289 -0.13 1.44 4.06
CA VAL A 289 -0.27 2.62 3.21
C VAL A 289 0.35 3.81 3.94
N GLN A 290 1.15 4.63 3.26
CA GLN A 290 1.70 5.85 3.85
C GLN A 290 2.35 6.72 2.78
N GLU A 291 2.74 7.94 3.15
CA GLU A 291 3.63 8.76 2.34
C GLU A 291 4.90 7.99 1.96
N GLN A 292 5.28 8.02 0.68
CA GLN A 292 6.46 7.29 0.22
C GLN A 292 7.76 7.83 0.84
N GLY A 293 7.78 9.09 1.27
CA GLY A 293 8.90 9.79 1.87
C GLY A 293 9.89 10.41 0.86
N ILE A 294 10.70 11.35 1.35
CA ILE A 294 11.65 12.14 0.55
C ILE A 294 13.08 11.58 0.67
N GLY A 295 13.59 11.03 -0.41
CA GLY A 295 14.91 10.41 -0.53
C GLY A 295 14.95 8.92 -0.16
N ARG A 296 14.07 8.46 0.75
CA ARG A 296 13.81 7.04 1.03
C ARG A 296 15.05 6.21 1.40
N GLY A 297 16.02 6.86 2.06
CA GLY A 297 17.31 6.28 2.44
C GLY A 297 18.50 6.90 1.73
N ASP A 298 18.28 7.62 0.62
CA ASP A 298 19.35 8.33 -0.08
C ASP A 298 19.82 9.56 0.72
N GLN A 299 21.11 9.54 1.07
CA GLN A 299 21.73 10.63 1.82
C GLN A 299 22.38 11.63 0.86
N PRO A 300 22.41 12.93 1.21
CA PRO A 300 21.99 13.52 2.49
C PRO A 300 20.51 13.98 2.55
N ILE A 301 19.73 13.76 1.49
CA ILE A 301 18.37 14.31 1.38
C ILE A 301 17.42 13.72 2.43
N THR A 302 17.45 12.41 2.66
CA THR A 302 16.59 11.77 3.68
C THR A 302 16.88 12.31 5.09
N PHE A 303 18.16 12.50 5.45
CA PHE A 303 18.54 13.13 6.70
C PHE A 303 17.93 14.53 6.83
N ALA A 304 18.06 15.34 5.78
CA ALA A 304 17.59 16.72 5.80
C ALA A 304 16.05 16.82 5.83
N ALA A 305 15.36 15.92 5.13
CA ALA A 305 13.90 15.80 5.21
C ALA A 305 13.46 15.49 6.65
N ASN A 306 14.10 14.51 7.30
CA ASN A 306 13.82 14.13 8.69
C ASN A 306 14.12 15.25 9.70
N LEU A 307 15.10 16.11 9.42
CA LEU A 307 15.42 17.27 10.26
C LEU A 307 14.30 18.33 10.21
N VAL A 308 13.77 18.60 9.01
CA VAL A 308 12.68 19.58 8.82
C VAL A 308 11.35 19.04 9.33
N SER A 309 11.04 17.78 9.02
CA SER A 309 9.81 17.13 9.46
C SER A 309 10.09 15.68 9.83
N TYR A 310 9.75 15.31 11.07
CA TYR A 310 10.03 13.98 11.60
C TYR A 310 9.52 12.89 10.66
N ARG A 311 10.42 12.00 10.21
CA ARG A 311 10.15 10.87 9.31
C ARG A 311 9.68 11.19 7.89
N ALA A 312 9.62 12.46 7.50
CA ALA A 312 9.28 12.83 6.12
C ALA A 312 10.25 12.28 5.08
N GLY A 313 11.44 11.81 5.48
CA GLY A 313 12.38 11.16 4.58
C GLY A 313 12.01 9.73 4.16
N GLY A 314 11.07 9.08 4.85
CA GLY A 314 10.71 7.68 4.60
C GLY A 314 11.87 6.69 4.78
N ASP A 315 11.67 5.47 4.27
CA ASP A 315 12.71 4.46 4.16
C ASP A 315 12.50 3.58 2.92
N TRP A 316 13.29 2.53 2.75
CA TRP A 316 13.24 1.72 1.54
C TRP A 316 11.86 1.06 1.30
N SER A 317 11.05 0.88 2.36
CA SER A 317 9.77 0.16 2.38
C SER A 317 8.53 1.06 2.32
N THR A 318 8.68 2.37 2.47
CA THR A 318 7.54 3.31 2.46
C THR A 318 6.98 3.45 1.04
N THR A 319 5.66 3.35 0.90
CA THR A 319 4.94 3.40 -0.39
C THR A 319 3.47 3.80 -0.20
N TYR A 320 2.92 4.45 -1.22
CA TYR A 320 1.50 4.79 -1.33
C TYR A 320 0.62 3.57 -1.62
N ALA A 321 1.17 2.52 -2.24
CA ALA A 321 0.40 1.40 -2.76
C ALA A 321 1.01 0.03 -2.40
N PRO A 322 1.09 -0.33 -1.11
CA PRO A 322 1.50 -1.67 -0.71
C PRO A 322 0.40 -2.70 -1.03
N SER A 323 0.81 -3.92 -1.33
CA SER A 323 -0.12 -5.05 -1.52
C SER A 323 0.40 -6.26 -0.74
N PRO A 324 -0.41 -6.96 0.07
CA PRO A 324 0.02 -8.15 0.80
C PRO A 324 0.09 -9.39 -0.11
N PHE A 325 0.63 -9.25 -1.32
CA PHE A 325 0.78 -10.27 -2.35
C PHE A 325 2.27 -10.47 -2.67
N TYR A 326 2.69 -11.71 -2.87
CA TYR A 326 3.99 -12.00 -3.44
C TYR A 326 3.97 -13.26 -4.33
N MET A 327 4.98 -13.38 -5.17
CA MET A 327 5.32 -14.59 -5.91
C MET A 327 6.82 -14.88 -5.80
N THR A 328 7.24 -16.12 -6.08
CA THR A 328 8.64 -16.52 -5.95
C THR A 328 9.23 -17.15 -7.20
N SER A 329 10.57 -17.19 -7.28
CA SER A 329 11.28 -17.92 -8.33
C SER A 329 11.06 -19.44 -8.31
N LYS A 330 10.37 -19.97 -7.29
CA LYS A 330 9.96 -21.39 -7.19
C LYS A 330 8.49 -21.60 -7.57
N MET A 331 7.87 -20.60 -8.20
CA MET A 331 6.46 -20.60 -8.60
C MET A 331 5.51 -20.86 -7.42
N ARG A 332 5.83 -20.28 -6.26
CA ARG A 332 4.93 -20.19 -5.10
C ARG A 332 4.34 -18.78 -5.05
N SER A 333 3.09 -18.65 -4.63
CA SER A 333 2.47 -17.35 -4.45
C SER A 333 1.35 -17.40 -3.41
N MET A 334 1.23 -16.30 -2.66
CA MET A 334 0.21 -16.11 -1.65
C MET A 334 -0.17 -14.64 -1.54
N TYR A 335 -1.41 -14.36 -1.14
CA TYR A 335 -1.80 -13.05 -0.65
C TYR A 335 -2.74 -13.11 0.57
N LEU A 336 -2.82 -12.02 1.33
CA LEU A 336 -3.75 -11.87 2.46
C LEU A 336 -5.00 -11.08 2.05
N GLU A 337 -6.18 -11.48 2.52
CA GLU A 337 -7.45 -10.83 2.17
C GLU A 337 -7.76 -9.59 3.06
N GLY A 338 -7.30 -9.61 4.31
CA GLY A 338 -7.56 -8.54 5.30
C GLY A 338 -6.76 -7.25 5.11
N TYR A 339 -7.15 -6.21 5.86
CA TYR A 339 -6.53 -4.89 5.86
C TYR A 339 -5.67 -4.61 7.09
N ASP A 340 -5.59 -5.55 8.03
CA ASP A 340 -4.78 -5.39 9.24
C ASP A 340 -3.31 -5.14 8.87
N TYR A 341 -2.62 -4.36 9.71
CA TYR A 341 -1.19 -4.18 9.56
C TYR A 341 -0.49 -5.55 9.63
N SER A 342 0.27 -5.84 8.59
CA SER A 342 1.02 -7.08 8.47
C SER A 342 2.48 -6.80 8.16
N VAL A 343 3.33 -7.74 8.57
CA VAL A 343 4.74 -7.72 8.23
C VAL A 343 5.17 -9.10 7.74
N PHE A 344 5.73 -9.12 6.54
CA PHE A 344 6.35 -10.31 5.96
C PHE A 344 7.84 -10.29 6.32
N ASP A 345 8.23 -11.10 7.29
CA ASP A 345 9.62 -11.28 7.68
C ASP A 345 10.26 -12.39 6.84
N LEU A 346 11.10 -11.97 5.90
CA LEU A 346 11.81 -12.79 4.92
C LEU A 346 13.32 -12.81 5.23
N THR A 347 13.72 -12.40 6.45
CA THR A 347 15.13 -12.24 6.83
C THR A 347 15.86 -13.56 7.05
N LYS A 348 15.13 -14.66 7.15
CA LYS A 348 15.68 -16.00 7.33
C LYS A 348 15.73 -16.76 6.00
N ASP A 349 16.82 -17.49 5.82
CA ASP A 349 17.11 -18.19 4.57
C ASP A 349 16.15 -19.36 4.31
N ASP A 350 15.65 -20.01 5.36
CA ASP A 350 14.89 -21.27 5.30
C ASP A 350 13.37 -21.11 5.47
N ARG A 351 12.87 -19.89 5.67
CA ARG A 351 11.47 -19.64 6.07
C ARG A 351 10.97 -18.24 5.75
N ILE A 352 9.65 -18.12 5.72
CA ILE A 352 8.89 -16.88 5.72
C ILE A 352 8.03 -16.85 6.97
N GLN A 353 8.00 -15.72 7.68
CA GLN A 353 7.09 -15.51 8.81
C GLN A 353 6.23 -14.27 8.57
N ILE A 354 4.92 -14.47 8.47
CA ILE A 354 3.93 -13.40 8.35
C ILE A 354 3.45 -13.06 9.75
N GLN A 355 3.63 -11.81 10.18
CA GLN A 355 3.15 -11.27 11.45
C GLN A 355 1.94 -10.38 11.18
N LEU A 356 0.78 -10.69 11.75
CA LEU A 356 -0.45 -9.93 11.60
C LEU A 356 -0.85 -9.27 12.92
N HIS A 357 -1.27 -8.01 12.86
CA HIS A 357 -1.87 -7.28 13.97
C HIS A 357 -3.39 -7.50 14.00
N GLY A 358 -3.80 -8.74 14.27
CA GLY A 358 -5.22 -9.14 14.32
C GLY A 358 -5.40 -10.44 15.09
N ASP A 359 -6.65 -10.87 15.24
CA ASP A 359 -7.06 -12.11 15.94
C ASP A 359 -7.46 -13.27 15.00
N SER A 360 -7.47 -13.00 13.69
CA SER A 360 -7.67 -13.96 12.62
C SER A 360 -6.87 -13.54 11.38
N LEU A 361 -6.43 -14.52 10.58
CA LEU A 361 -5.65 -14.30 9.36
C LEU A 361 -6.34 -15.05 8.22
N GLU A 362 -6.62 -14.36 7.12
CA GLU A 362 -7.25 -14.92 5.92
C GLU A 362 -6.41 -14.61 4.68
N GLY A 363 -6.35 -15.54 3.74
CA GLY A 363 -5.59 -15.37 2.51
C GLY A 363 -5.80 -16.48 1.49
N ARG A 364 -5.06 -16.41 0.39
CA ARG A 364 -5.07 -17.43 -0.68
C ARG A 364 -3.67 -17.87 -1.05
N ILE A 365 -3.52 -19.17 -1.32
CA ILE A 365 -2.37 -19.78 -1.96
C ILE A 365 -2.73 -19.98 -3.43
N LEU A 366 -1.87 -19.50 -4.33
CA LEU A 366 -2.11 -19.56 -5.78
C LEU A 366 -1.27 -20.65 -6.44
N HIS A 367 -1.85 -21.28 -7.46
CA HIS A 367 -1.19 -22.21 -8.36
C HIS A 367 -1.09 -21.59 -9.76
N GLY A 368 0.08 -21.74 -10.37
CA GLY A 368 0.35 -21.36 -11.75
C GLY A 368 1.67 -21.98 -12.21
N ASN A 369 1.83 -22.14 -13.51
CA ASN A 369 3.00 -22.74 -14.15
C ASN A 369 3.98 -21.68 -14.67
N SER A 370 3.59 -20.42 -14.64
CA SER A 370 4.43 -19.27 -14.98
C SER A 370 4.12 -18.07 -14.09
N PRO A 371 5.03 -17.09 -13.96
CA PRO A 371 4.73 -15.86 -13.22
C PRO A 371 3.54 -15.10 -13.82
N SER A 372 3.34 -15.16 -15.14
CA SER A 372 2.20 -14.54 -15.83
C SER A 372 0.87 -15.16 -15.44
N GLU A 373 0.81 -16.49 -15.33
CA GLU A 373 -0.39 -17.18 -14.84
C GLU A 373 -0.68 -16.82 -13.38
N LEU A 374 0.34 -16.67 -12.53
CA LEU A 374 0.16 -16.25 -11.13
C LEU A 374 -0.44 -14.83 -11.04
N ILE A 375 0.02 -13.88 -11.86
CA ILE A 375 -0.59 -12.54 -11.96
C ILE A 375 -2.01 -12.63 -12.48
N GLU A 376 -2.26 -13.44 -13.51
CA GLU A 376 -3.60 -13.60 -14.08
C GLU A 376 -4.57 -14.17 -13.04
N CYS A 377 -4.16 -15.18 -12.28
CA CYS A 377 -4.92 -15.77 -11.18
C CYS A 377 -5.20 -14.74 -10.06
N PHE A 378 -4.16 -14.03 -9.62
CA PHE A 378 -4.26 -13.01 -8.58
C PHE A 378 -5.23 -11.90 -8.97
N THR A 379 -5.01 -11.27 -10.13
CA THR A 379 -5.85 -10.17 -10.63
C THR A 379 -7.26 -10.63 -11.00
N GLY A 380 -7.44 -11.89 -11.40
CA GLY A 380 -8.77 -12.48 -11.58
C GLY A 380 -9.60 -12.50 -10.29
N SER A 381 -8.94 -12.50 -9.13
CA SER A 381 -9.60 -12.55 -7.81
C SER A 381 -9.83 -11.17 -7.22
N ILE A 382 -8.82 -10.30 -7.29
CA ILE A 382 -8.90 -8.94 -6.73
C ILE A 382 -9.63 -7.97 -7.65
N GLY A 383 -9.69 -8.28 -8.96
CA GLY A 383 -10.21 -7.43 -10.01
C GLY A 383 -9.11 -6.86 -10.91
N ARG A 384 -9.50 -6.51 -12.13
CA ARG A 384 -8.61 -5.98 -13.19
C ARG A 384 -9.03 -4.56 -13.56
N PRO A 385 -8.09 -3.74 -14.06
CA PRO A 385 -8.44 -2.41 -14.54
C PRO A 385 -9.39 -2.49 -15.75
N PRO A 386 -10.23 -1.47 -15.96
CA PRO A 386 -11.02 -1.37 -17.18
C PRO A 386 -10.12 -1.04 -18.38
N LEU A 387 -10.70 -1.10 -19.58
CA LEU A 387 -10.09 -0.45 -20.74
C LEU A 387 -9.97 1.05 -20.48
N LEU A 388 -8.82 1.63 -20.82
CA LEU A 388 -8.65 3.07 -20.83
C LEU A 388 -9.30 3.67 -22.09
N PRO A 389 -9.89 4.86 -22.00
CA PRO A 389 -10.28 5.62 -23.18
C PRO A 389 -9.10 5.78 -24.14
N GLU A 390 -9.29 5.54 -25.43
CA GLU A 390 -8.18 5.57 -26.39
C GLU A 390 -7.45 6.93 -26.40
N TRP A 391 -8.18 8.03 -26.17
CA TRP A 391 -7.61 9.37 -26.19
C TRP A 391 -6.47 9.55 -25.17
N ILE A 392 -6.57 9.02 -23.94
CA ILE A 392 -5.55 9.24 -22.89
C ILE A 392 -4.22 8.59 -23.24
N ILE A 393 -4.26 7.53 -24.05
CA ILE A 393 -3.08 6.75 -24.47
C ILE A 393 -2.61 7.08 -25.90
N SER A 394 -3.21 8.10 -26.55
CA SER A 394 -2.95 8.42 -27.95
C SER A 394 -1.88 9.49 -28.20
N GLY A 395 -1.58 10.31 -27.19
CA GLY A 395 -0.65 11.43 -27.27
C GLY A 395 -0.16 11.86 -25.89
N ALA A 396 0.58 12.96 -25.86
CA ALA A 396 1.07 13.54 -24.62
C ALA A 396 -0.06 14.15 -23.78
N VAL A 397 0.00 13.89 -22.48
CA VAL A 397 -0.80 14.58 -21.47
C VAL A 397 0.05 15.70 -20.89
N VAL A 398 -0.23 16.93 -21.30
CA VAL A 398 0.55 18.10 -20.92
C VAL A 398 0.08 18.60 -19.57
N GLY A 399 0.76 18.16 -18.52
CA GLY A 399 0.59 18.69 -17.17
C GLY A 399 1.30 20.02 -17.02
N MET A 400 0.51 21.08 -16.79
CA MET A 400 1.00 22.45 -16.63
C MET A 400 0.10 23.27 -15.71
N GLN A 401 0.60 24.45 -15.34
CA GLN A 401 -0.14 25.44 -14.54
C GLN A 401 -0.01 26.81 -15.20
N GLY A 402 -0.82 27.78 -14.74
CA GLY A 402 -0.63 29.19 -15.11
C GLY A 402 -1.82 29.89 -15.74
N GLY A 403 -3.02 29.29 -15.72
CA GLY A 403 -4.24 29.93 -16.21
C GLY A 403 -4.44 29.88 -17.73
N THR A 404 -5.55 30.45 -18.19
CA THR A 404 -6.04 30.34 -19.58
C THR A 404 -5.01 30.79 -20.63
N ASP A 405 -4.42 31.98 -20.46
CA ASP A 405 -3.53 32.56 -21.46
C ASP A 405 -2.24 31.75 -21.64
N THR A 406 -1.70 31.22 -20.53
CA THR A 406 -0.52 30.37 -20.54
C THR A 406 -0.79 29.07 -21.30
N VAL A 407 -1.93 28.42 -21.05
CA VAL A 407 -2.35 27.20 -21.76
C VAL A 407 -2.48 27.47 -23.26
N ARG A 408 -3.16 28.56 -23.66
CA ARG A 408 -3.32 28.92 -25.08
C ARG A 408 -1.98 29.21 -25.75
N SER A 409 -1.08 29.93 -25.08
CA SER A 409 0.25 30.24 -25.60
C SER A 409 1.06 28.96 -25.88
N ILE A 410 1.09 28.05 -24.90
CA ILE A 410 1.81 26.78 -25.00
C ILE A 410 1.18 25.85 -26.05
N TRP A 411 -0.16 25.83 -26.16
CA TRP A 411 -0.85 25.10 -27.24
C TRP A 411 -0.49 25.65 -28.63
N ASN A 412 -0.55 26.97 -28.82
CA ASN A 412 -0.19 27.61 -30.09
C ASN A 412 1.25 27.29 -30.51
N GLU A 413 2.17 27.17 -29.55
CA GLU A 413 3.55 26.76 -29.84
C GLU A 413 3.63 25.28 -30.24
N MET A 414 2.96 24.38 -29.51
CA MET A 414 2.93 22.95 -29.83
C MET A 414 2.30 22.64 -31.19
N GLN A 415 1.29 23.40 -31.61
CA GLN A 415 0.68 23.27 -32.94
C GLN A 415 1.68 23.49 -34.07
N ARG A 416 2.65 24.41 -33.90
CA ARG A 416 3.67 24.70 -34.93
C ARG A 416 4.60 23.53 -35.19
N TYR A 417 4.73 22.60 -34.24
CA TYR A 417 5.62 21.45 -34.31
C TYR A 417 4.89 20.11 -34.55
N ASP A 418 3.57 20.16 -34.77
CA ASP A 418 2.72 18.97 -34.93
C ASP A 418 2.94 17.97 -33.78
N VAL A 419 2.88 18.48 -32.54
CA VAL A 419 3.04 17.65 -31.34
C VAL A 419 1.79 16.78 -31.16
N PRO A 420 1.93 15.46 -31.01
CA PRO A 420 0.82 14.61 -30.60
C PRO A 420 0.41 14.91 -29.15
N VAL A 421 -0.62 15.74 -28.96
CA VAL A 421 -1.20 16.06 -27.65
C VAL A 421 -2.57 15.41 -27.56
N SER A 422 -2.85 14.71 -26.45
CA SER A 422 -4.18 14.16 -26.16
C SER A 422 -4.96 15.01 -25.17
N ALA A 423 -4.28 15.60 -24.20
CA ALA A 423 -4.92 16.39 -23.16
C ALA A 423 -4.01 17.43 -22.53
N PHE A 424 -4.62 18.48 -21.99
CA PHE A 424 -4.01 19.34 -20.97
C PHE A 424 -4.49 18.91 -19.59
N TRP A 425 -3.56 18.67 -18.68
CA TRP A 425 -3.87 18.43 -17.27
C TRP A 425 -3.52 19.67 -16.44
N LEU A 426 -4.54 20.28 -15.83
CA LEU A 426 -4.48 21.60 -15.21
C LEU A 426 -4.83 21.47 -13.73
N GLN A 427 -3.85 21.11 -12.90
CA GLN A 427 -4.10 20.86 -11.47
C GLN A 427 -4.51 22.13 -10.70
N ASP A 428 -4.06 23.30 -11.16
CA ASP A 428 -4.36 24.61 -10.59
C ASP A 428 -5.66 25.22 -11.11
N TRP A 429 -6.54 24.41 -11.72
CA TRP A 429 -7.89 24.82 -12.11
C TRP A 429 -8.69 25.41 -10.94
N VAL A 430 -8.43 24.94 -9.72
CA VAL A 430 -9.00 25.45 -8.45
C VAL A 430 -8.37 26.75 -7.94
N GLY A 431 -7.35 27.25 -8.64
CA GLY A 431 -6.52 28.38 -8.21
C GLY A 431 -5.40 27.98 -7.25
N GLN A 432 -4.60 28.97 -6.87
CA GLN A 432 -3.42 28.78 -6.02
C GLN A 432 -3.37 29.78 -4.86
N ARG A 433 -2.62 29.43 -3.83
CA ARG A 433 -2.23 30.28 -2.71
C ARG A 433 -0.75 30.16 -2.42
N GLU A 434 -0.14 31.27 -2.04
CA GLU A 434 1.23 31.29 -1.57
C GLU A 434 1.33 30.84 -0.11
N THR A 435 2.28 29.96 0.16
CA THR A 435 2.57 29.44 1.51
C THR A 435 4.08 29.43 1.75
N VAL A 436 4.50 29.16 2.99
CA VAL A 436 5.93 29.10 3.35
C VAL A 436 6.74 28.03 2.61
N ILE A 437 6.06 27.03 2.02
CA ILE A 437 6.69 25.95 1.24
C ILE A 437 6.65 26.19 -0.28
N GLY A 438 5.89 27.19 -0.74
CA GLY A 438 5.65 27.53 -2.13
C GLY A 438 4.17 27.71 -2.46
N SER A 439 3.86 27.78 -3.76
CA SER A 439 2.48 27.82 -4.26
C SER A 439 1.79 26.47 -4.00
N GLN A 440 0.58 26.51 -3.46
CA GLN A 440 -0.25 25.36 -3.13
C GLN A 440 -1.65 25.54 -3.71
N LEU A 441 -2.32 24.43 -4.02
CA LEU A 441 -3.68 24.45 -4.56
C LEU A 441 -4.70 24.83 -3.48
N TRP A 442 -5.79 25.48 -3.91
CA TRP A 442 -6.98 25.61 -3.08
C TRP A 442 -7.75 24.29 -3.10
N TRP A 443 -7.80 23.58 -1.97
CA TRP A 443 -8.54 22.31 -1.88
C TRP A 443 -10.04 22.54 -1.69
N ASN A 444 -10.64 23.08 -2.74
CA ASN A 444 -12.06 23.32 -2.94
C ASN A 444 -12.32 23.15 -4.45
N TRP A 445 -12.99 22.06 -4.81
CA TRP A 445 -13.07 21.50 -6.16
C TRP A 445 -14.04 22.25 -7.09
N GLU A 446 -13.80 23.55 -7.27
CA GLU A 446 -14.49 24.38 -8.27
C GLU A 446 -13.48 25.17 -9.11
N ALA A 447 -13.85 25.52 -10.35
CA ALA A 447 -12.99 26.31 -11.22
C ALA A 447 -12.77 27.73 -10.66
N ASP A 448 -11.51 28.16 -10.64
CA ASP A 448 -11.12 29.53 -10.33
C ASP A 448 -11.17 30.39 -11.60
N GLU A 449 -12.31 31.02 -11.85
CA GLU A 449 -12.52 31.83 -13.07
C GLU A 449 -11.66 33.11 -13.12
N THR A 450 -11.01 33.51 -12.02
CA THR A 450 -10.03 34.60 -12.05
C THR A 450 -8.72 34.13 -12.67
N ARG A 451 -8.30 32.90 -12.37
CA ARG A 451 -7.10 32.30 -12.95
C ARG A 451 -7.37 31.70 -14.34
N TYR A 452 -8.52 31.07 -14.50
CA TYR A 452 -8.98 30.44 -15.74
C TYR A 452 -10.18 31.20 -16.30
N SER A 453 -9.94 32.45 -16.72
CA SER A 453 -10.95 33.28 -17.37
C SER A 453 -11.49 32.56 -18.61
N GLY A 454 -12.82 32.49 -18.73
CA GLY A 454 -13.48 31.75 -19.81
C GLY A 454 -13.21 30.24 -19.77
N TRP A 455 -13.10 29.62 -18.59
CA TRP A 455 -12.84 28.18 -18.39
C TRP A 455 -13.59 27.26 -19.37
N LYS A 456 -14.92 27.41 -19.47
CA LYS A 456 -15.74 26.61 -20.41
C LYS A 456 -15.37 26.86 -21.88
N GLN A 457 -15.05 28.10 -22.25
CA GLN A 457 -14.62 28.42 -23.61
C GLN A 457 -13.24 27.82 -23.90
N LEU A 458 -12.31 27.83 -22.95
CA LEU A 458 -11.01 27.16 -23.09
C LEU A 458 -11.19 25.66 -23.36
N ILE A 459 -12.02 24.99 -22.55
CA ILE A 459 -12.32 23.56 -22.74
C ILE A 459 -12.93 23.31 -24.13
N GLN A 460 -13.94 24.10 -24.51
CA GLN A 460 -14.58 23.97 -25.83
C GLN A 460 -13.61 24.18 -26.99
N ASP A 461 -12.71 25.15 -26.90
CA ASP A 461 -11.73 25.43 -27.94
C ASP A 461 -10.71 24.30 -28.09
N LEU A 462 -10.23 23.73 -26.98
CA LEU A 462 -9.34 22.57 -26.98
C LEU A 462 -10.06 21.32 -27.51
N ASN A 463 -11.31 21.09 -27.10
CA ASN A 463 -12.11 19.96 -27.56
C ASN A 463 -12.37 20.01 -29.08
N LYS A 464 -12.55 21.20 -29.68
CA LYS A 464 -12.64 21.37 -31.15
C LYS A 464 -11.38 20.92 -31.89
N GLN A 465 -10.25 20.83 -31.19
CA GLN A 465 -8.98 20.30 -31.70
C GLN A 465 -8.73 18.85 -31.25
N HIS A 466 -9.77 18.16 -30.73
CA HIS A 466 -9.70 16.82 -30.14
C HIS A 466 -8.77 16.70 -28.92
N ILE A 467 -8.54 17.80 -28.21
CA ILE A 467 -7.70 17.83 -27.00
C ILE A 467 -8.59 17.94 -25.78
N LYS A 468 -8.48 16.95 -24.89
CA LYS A 468 -9.28 16.91 -23.68
C LYS A 468 -8.67 17.80 -22.60
N VAL A 469 -9.50 18.22 -21.65
CA VAL A 469 -9.03 18.87 -20.42
C VAL A 469 -9.19 17.92 -19.24
N MET A 470 -8.14 17.84 -18.44
CA MET A 470 -8.08 17.09 -17.20
C MET A 470 -7.79 18.01 -16.02
N THR A 471 -8.28 17.65 -14.84
CA THR A 471 -8.19 18.47 -13.62
C THR A 471 -7.64 17.67 -12.43
N TYR A 472 -7.90 18.12 -11.21
CA TYR A 472 -7.36 17.55 -9.97
C TYR A 472 -8.42 17.61 -8.87
N CYS A 473 -8.55 16.54 -8.08
CA CYS A 473 -9.30 16.51 -6.83
C CYS A 473 -8.70 15.50 -5.84
N ASN A 474 -9.05 15.62 -4.57
CA ASN A 474 -8.64 14.69 -3.51
C ASN A 474 -9.71 14.63 -2.39
N PRO A 475 -9.64 13.67 -1.44
CA PRO A 475 -10.67 13.49 -0.41
C PRO A 475 -10.52 14.45 0.78
N CYS A 476 -9.70 15.49 0.68
CA CYS A 476 -9.48 16.51 1.70
C CYS A 476 -10.08 17.86 1.27
N LEU A 477 -10.54 18.65 2.24
CA LEU A 477 -11.14 19.96 2.02
C LEU A 477 -10.47 21.00 2.92
N ALA A 478 -10.09 22.13 2.34
CA ALA A 478 -9.53 23.25 3.09
C ALA A 478 -10.63 24.23 3.55
N PRO A 479 -10.47 24.89 4.70
CA PRO A 479 -11.22 26.11 5.01
C PRO A 479 -10.94 27.19 3.96
N MET A 480 -11.98 27.90 3.51
CA MET A 480 -11.92 28.80 2.34
C MET A 480 -12.10 30.28 2.69
N ASP A 481 -12.05 30.64 3.97
CA ASP A 481 -12.31 32.01 4.47
C ASP A 481 -11.43 33.10 3.81
N LYS A 482 -10.29 32.70 3.23
CA LYS A 482 -9.30 33.61 2.61
C LYS A 482 -9.29 33.57 1.08
N LYS A 483 -10.07 32.70 0.43
CA LYS A 483 -10.13 32.67 -1.04
C LYS A 483 -11.11 33.77 -1.51
N PRO A 484 -10.68 34.68 -2.40
CA PRO A 484 -11.45 35.89 -2.72
C PRO A 484 -12.68 35.64 -3.60
N ASN A 485 -12.72 34.53 -4.34
CA ASN A 485 -13.66 34.23 -5.41
C ASN A 485 -14.24 32.81 -5.27
N ILE A 486 -14.83 32.51 -4.10
CA ILE A 486 -15.49 31.22 -3.84
C ILE A 486 -16.97 31.35 -4.26
N ARG A 487 -17.51 30.34 -4.95
CA ARG A 487 -18.95 30.24 -5.18
C ARG A 487 -19.56 29.18 -4.28
N ARG A 488 -18.81 28.09 -4.05
CA ARG A 488 -19.25 26.95 -3.24
C ARG A 488 -18.21 26.63 -2.18
N HIS A 489 -18.63 26.56 -0.92
CA HIS A 489 -17.73 26.31 0.21
C HIS A 489 -17.82 24.84 0.66
N HIS A 490 -17.12 23.94 -0.05
CA HIS A 490 -17.26 22.50 0.16
C HIS A 490 -16.96 22.05 1.59
N PHE A 491 -15.95 22.62 2.24
CA PHE A 491 -15.64 22.28 3.65
C PHE A 491 -16.82 22.59 4.61
N GLU A 492 -17.51 23.72 4.44
CA GLU A 492 -18.64 24.08 5.30
C GLU A 492 -19.90 23.27 4.95
N GLU A 493 -20.07 22.86 3.69
CA GLU A 493 -21.12 21.91 3.31
C GLU A 493 -20.90 20.53 3.94
N ALA A 494 -19.69 19.98 3.81
CA ALA A 494 -19.32 18.69 4.38
C ALA A 494 -19.48 18.70 5.91
N LYS A 495 -19.15 19.82 6.55
CA LYS A 495 -19.40 20.06 7.98
C LYS A 495 -20.89 20.08 8.33
N LYS A 496 -21.74 20.76 7.54
CA LYS A 496 -23.21 20.78 7.76
C LYS A 496 -23.84 19.39 7.57
N LEU A 497 -23.29 18.60 6.64
CA LEU A 497 -23.74 17.24 6.36
C LEU A 497 -23.20 16.20 7.36
N ASP A 498 -22.25 16.59 8.21
CA ASP A 498 -21.57 15.72 9.18
C ASP A 498 -20.82 14.54 8.54
N ILE A 499 -20.18 14.79 7.39
CA ILE A 499 -19.47 13.79 6.58
C ILE A 499 -17.93 13.94 6.62
N LEU A 500 -17.42 14.67 7.61
CA LEU A 500 -15.98 14.79 7.85
C LEU A 500 -15.53 13.77 8.90
N VAL A 501 -14.32 13.25 8.75
CA VAL A 501 -13.68 12.38 9.75
C VAL A 501 -13.66 13.06 11.12
N LYS A 502 -13.91 12.28 12.17
CA LYS A 502 -13.95 12.78 13.56
C LYS A 502 -12.80 12.22 14.38
N ASP A 503 -12.45 12.94 15.44
CA ASP A 503 -11.55 12.47 16.49
C ASP A 503 -12.32 11.65 17.56
N LYS A 504 -11.58 11.12 18.53
CA LYS A 504 -12.14 10.36 19.66
C LYS A 504 -13.12 11.13 20.56
N ASN A 505 -13.15 12.47 20.48
CA ASN A 505 -14.09 13.30 21.21
C ASN A 505 -15.37 13.57 20.42
N GLY A 506 -15.46 13.06 19.18
CA GLY A 506 -16.55 13.33 18.25
C GLY A 506 -16.43 14.69 17.55
N GLU A 507 -15.32 15.39 17.73
CA GLU A 507 -15.04 16.65 17.06
C GLU A 507 -14.43 16.40 15.67
N ARG A 508 -14.57 17.37 14.76
CA ARG A 508 -14.01 17.28 13.41
C ARG A 508 -12.50 17.14 13.47
N TYR A 509 -11.98 16.16 12.76
CA TYR A 509 -10.56 15.90 12.69
C TYR A 509 -9.92 16.83 11.66
N MET A 510 -9.16 17.81 12.15
CA MET A 510 -8.35 18.69 11.29
C MET A 510 -6.94 18.11 11.18
N VAL A 511 -6.62 17.56 10.01
CA VAL A 511 -5.32 16.95 9.72
C VAL A 511 -4.32 18.04 9.35
N PRO A 512 -3.18 18.16 10.05
CA PRO A 512 -2.16 19.12 9.69
C PRO A 512 -1.45 18.71 8.39
N ASN A 513 -1.72 19.45 7.31
CA ASN A 513 -0.92 19.35 6.08
C ASN A 513 0.28 20.32 6.18
N THR A 514 1.22 20.22 5.25
CA THR A 514 2.52 20.89 5.26
C THR A 514 2.41 22.42 5.46
N ALA A 515 1.33 23.05 4.97
CA ALA A 515 1.12 24.49 5.08
C ALA A 515 -0.19 24.95 5.75
N PHE A 516 -1.19 24.07 5.87
CA PHE A 516 -2.52 24.39 6.39
C PHE A 516 -3.22 23.12 6.90
N ASP A 517 -4.22 23.28 7.77
CA ASP A 517 -5.02 22.14 8.24
C ASP A 517 -6.18 21.86 7.28
N VAL A 518 -6.57 20.59 7.16
CA VAL A 518 -7.62 20.13 6.25
C VAL A 518 -8.60 19.21 6.97
N GLY A 519 -9.86 19.25 6.56
CA GLY A 519 -10.82 18.21 6.92
C GLY A 519 -10.76 17.07 5.91
N MET A 520 -10.68 15.83 6.37
CA MET A 520 -10.80 14.66 5.50
C MET A 520 -12.26 14.20 5.42
N LEU A 521 -12.69 13.75 4.25
CA LEU A 521 -14.00 13.15 4.08
C LEU A 521 -14.07 11.76 4.73
N ASP A 522 -15.17 11.50 5.44
CA ASP A 522 -15.49 10.16 5.92
C ASP A 522 -16.14 9.36 4.79
N LEU A 523 -15.34 8.58 4.06
CA LEU A 523 -15.79 7.77 2.92
C LEU A 523 -16.68 6.59 3.32
N THR A 524 -16.81 6.29 4.61
CA THR A 524 -17.72 5.25 5.12
C THR A 524 -19.12 5.79 5.36
N HIS A 525 -19.28 7.12 5.47
CA HIS A 525 -20.59 7.72 5.67
C HIS A 525 -21.42 7.62 4.36
N PRO A 526 -22.67 7.13 4.40
CA PRO A 526 -23.48 6.83 3.20
C PRO A 526 -23.88 8.04 2.35
N ARG A 527 -23.58 9.27 2.81
CA ARG A 527 -23.87 10.52 2.09
C ARG A 527 -22.65 11.06 1.35
N THR A 528 -21.45 10.67 1.78
CA THR A 528 -20.19 11.20 1.26
C THR A 528 -20.01 10.90 -0.21
N ALA A 529 -20.24 9.64 -0.62
CA ALA A 529 -20.10 9.22 -2.01
C ALA A 529 -20.98 10.07 -2.93
N ASN A 530 -22.29 10.13 -2.68
CA ASN A 530 -23.23 10.89 -3.52
C ASN A 530 -22.90 12.40 -3.53
N TRP A 531 -22.54 12.98 -2.38
CA TRP A 531 -22.15 14.39 -2.33
C TRP A 531 -20.89 14.68 -3.15
N PHE A 532 -19.89 13.79 -3.10
CA PHE A 532 -18.67 13.96 -3.89
C PHE A 532 -18.91 13.70 -5.38
N LYS A 533 -19.75 12.72 -5.73
CA LYS A 533 -20.15 12.47 -7.12
C LYS A 533 -20.82 13.68 -7.77
N GLN A 534 -21.54 14.51 -7.01
CA GLN A 534 -22.07 15.79 -7.52
C GLN A 534 -20.98 16.77 -7.93
N ILE A 535 -19.87 16.83 -7.18
CA ILE A 535 -18.70 17.66 -7.55
C ILE A 535 -18.07 17.12 -8.84
N LEU A 536 -17.92 15.80 -8.96
CA LEU A 536 -17.41 15.18 -10.18
C LEU A 536 -18.35 15.43 -11.38
N GLN A 537 -19.67 15.40 -11.16
CA GLN A 537 -20.66 15.75 -12.18
C GLN A 537 -20.48 17.19 -12.65
N GLU A 538 -20.33 18.16 -11.73
CA GLU A 538 -20.07 19.56 -12.08
C GLU A 538 -18.79 19.73 -12.92
N MET A 539 -17.72 18.99 -12.60
CA MET A 539 -16.49 18.98 -13.40
C MET A 539 -16.75 18.48 -14.83
N VAL A 540 -17.46 17.37 -14.97
CA VAL A 540 -17.76 16.76 -16.28
C VAL A 540 -18.74 17.61 -17.11
N ASP A 541 -19.69 18.28 -16.45
CA ASP A 541 -20.65 19.21 -17.07
C ASP A 541 -19.94 20.45 -17.65
N ASP A 542 -18.81 20.86 -17.07
CA ASP A 542 -17.93 21.89 -17.63
C ASP A 542 -17.15 21.42 -18.88
N GLY A 543 -17.15 20.10 -19.14
CA GLY A 543 -16.48 19.46 -20.28
C GLY A 543 -15.15 18.78 -19.93
N VAL A 544 -14.81 18.63 -18.64
CA VAL A 544 -13.66 17.85 -18.20
C VAL A 544 -13.86 16.37 -18.56
N ARG A 545 -12.76 15.70 -18.94
CA ARG A 545 -12.78 14.25 -19.29
C ARG A 545 -11.84 13.40 -18.45
N GLY A 546 -11.09 14.01 -17.54
CA GLY A 546 -10.37 13.23 -16.56
C GLY A 546 -9.76 14.04 -15.43
N TRP A 547 -9.21 13.37 -14.44
CA TRP A 547 -8.60 14.05 -13.30
C TRP A 547 -7.56 13.18 -12.59
N MET A 548 -6.63 13.84 -11.89
CA MET A 548 -5.88 13.20 -10.83
C MET A 548 -6.80 13.09 -9.60
N ALA A 549 -7.06 11.87 -9.15
CA ALA A 549 -7.74 11.57 -7.89
C ALA A 549 -6.68 11.26 -6.83
N ASP A 550 -6.13 12.33 -6.26
CA ASP A 550 -4.91 12.28 -5.44
C ASP A 550 -5.21 11.85 -3.99
N PHE A 551 -4.14 11.58 -3.22
CA PHE A 551 -4.17 11.13 -1.82
C PHE A 551 -4.90 9.78 -1.58
N GLY A 552 -5.10 9.46 -0.30
CA GLY A 552 -5.71 8.22 0.20
C GLY A 552 -4.92 7.64 1.39
N GLU A 553 -3.64 7.98 1.47
CA GLU A 553 -2.65 7.48 2.44
C GLU A 553 -2.64 8.20 3.79
N GLY A 554 -3.48 9.22 3.96
CA GLY A 554 -3.39 10.14 5.09
C GLY A 554 -4.39 9.90 6.22
N LEU A 555 -5.24 8.87 6.16
CA LEU A 555 -6.30 8.68 7.17
C LEU A 555 -5.66 8.49 8.56
N PRO A 556 -5.95 9.32 9.57
CA PRO A 556 -5.32 9.13 10.87
C PRO A 556 -5.74 7.81 11.54
N VAL A 557 -4.80 7.15 12.23
CA VAL A 557 -5.07 5.87 12.91
C VAL A 557 -5.85 6.02 14.23
N ASP A 558 -6.12 7.26 14.66
CA ASP A 558 -7.08 7.59 15.73
C ASP A 558 -8.39 8.22 15.20
N ALA A 559 -8.65 8.11 13.90
CA ALA A 559 -9.91 8.53 13.31
C ALA A 559 -11.09 7.69 13.83
N CYS A 560 -12.23 8.35 14.03
CA CYS A 560 -13.53 7.73 14.24
C CYS A 560 -14.35 7.94 12.98
N LEU A 561 -14.65 6.84 12.27
CA LEU A 561 -15.48 6.83 11.06
C LEU A 561 -16.92 6.39 11.37
N TYR A 562 -17.83 6.66 10.44
CA TYR A 562 -19.23 6.30 10.50
C TYR A 562 -19.44 4.78 10.58
N SER A 563 -20.26 4.35 11.54
CA SER A 563 -20.50 2.94 11.88
C SER A 563 -21.88 2.40 11.53
N GLY A 564 -22.75 3.22 10.93
CA GLY A 564 -24.18 2.94 10.85
C GLY A 564 -24.90 3.14 12.20
N PRO A 565 -26.25 3.03 12.21
CA PRO A 565 -27.00 2.97 13.46
C PRO A 565 -26.62 1.69 14.25
N PRO A 566 -26.57 1.74 15.59
CA PRO A 566 -26.22 0.58 16.39
C PRO A 566 -27.18 -0.58 16.09
N THR A 567 -26.64 -1.70 15.64
CA THR A 567 -27.39 -2.95 15.53
C THR A 567 -27.74 -3.42 16.94
N THR A 568 -29.01 -3.35 17.32
CA THR A 568 -29.53 -4.01 18.52
C THR A 568 -29.51 -5.53 18.31
N SER A 569 -28.39 -6.18 18.62
CA SER A 569 -28.40 -7.63 18.82
C SER A 569 -29.22 -7.93 20.07
N PHE A 570 -30.47 -8.35 19.88
CA PHE A 570 -31.33 -8.82 20.97
C PHE A 570 -30.75 -10.12 21.55
N SER A 571 -30.07 -10.01 22.69
CA SER A 571 -29.91 -11.12 23.63
C SER A 571 -31.18 -11.18 24.47
N SER A 572 -32.00 -12.21 24.27
CA SER A 572 -33.21 -12.45 25.06
C SER A 572 -32.85 -12.79 26.51
N SER A 573 -32.88 -11.79 27.39
CA SER A 573 -33.16 -12.00 28.81
C SER A 573 -33.70 -10.73 29.45
N THR A 574 -34.91 -10.84 29.97
CA THR A 574 -35.75 -9.87 30.66
C THR A 574 -35.02 -9.17 31.83
N PHE A 575 -35.05 -7.84 31.89
CA PHE A 575 -35.52 -7.00 33.02
C PHE A 575 -35.13 -5.53 32.80
N VAL A 576 -36.12 -4.66 32.97
CA VAL A 576 -36.04 -3.20 32.80
C VAL A 576 -35.27 -2.55 33.95
N SER A 577 -34.20 -1.81 33.64
CA SER A 577 -33.80 -0.64 34.44
C SER A 577 -33.04 0.36 33.55
N LYS A 578 -33.45 1.63 33.64
CA LYS A 578 -32.81 2.79 33.00
C LYS A 578 -31.29 2.75 33.24
N LYS A 579 -30.52 2.59 32.17
CA LYS A 579 -29.06 2.74 32.19
C LYS A 579 -28.63 3.64 31.04
N VAL A 580 -27.82 4.63 31.39
CA VAL A 580 -27.12 5.56 30.51
C VAL A 580 -26.50 4.78 29.34
N LEU A 581 -26.96 5.08 28.12
CA LEU A 581 -26.35 4.62 26.89
C LEU A 581 -24.98 5.29 26.77
N ILE A 582 -23.93 4.54 27.09
CA ILE A 582 -22.57 4.93 26.73
C ILE A 582 -22.43 4.61 25.24
N TYR A 583 -22.40 5.66 24.42
CA TYR A 583 -22.08 5.61 23.00
C TYR A 583 -20.72 4.92 22.81
N SER A 584 -20.65 3.90 21.95
CA SER A 584 -19.37 3.37 21.44
C SER A 584 -19.15 3.96 20.04
N PRO A 585 -18.15 4.83 19.83
CA PRO A 585 -17.95 5.54 18.58
C PRO A 585 -16.90 4.83 17.71
N PHE A 586 -17.22 3.77 16.97
CA PHE A 586 -16.20 3.13 16.12
C PHE A 586 -16.79 2.47 14.88
N ASN A 587 -16.32 2.91 13.69
CA ASN A 587 -16.18 2.26 12.36
C ASN A 587 -17.28 1.27 11.94
N TYR A 588 -17.22 0.59 10.79
CA TYR A 588 -18.11 -0.58 10.63
C TYR A 588 -18.02 -1.45 11.89
N PRO A 589 -19.13 -1.91 12.49
CA PRO A 589 -19.12 -2.42 13.87
C PRO A 589 -17.99 -3.43 14.11
N GLY A 590 -16.93 -3.00 14.81
CA GLY A 590 -15.75 -3.84 15.12
C GLY A 590 -14.50 -3.68 14.24
N GLU A 591 -14.45 -2.78 13.25
CA GLU A 591 -13.25 -2.58 12.41
C GLU A 591 -12.16 -1.75 13.11
N ASP A 592 -10.93 -2.28 13.14
CA ASP A 592 -9.75 -1.62 13.70
C ASP A 592 -9.35 -0.36 12.89
N PRO A 593 -9.00 0.77 13.54
CA PRO A 593 -8.60 2.00 12.83
C PRO A 593 -7.42 1.85 11.86
N ILE A 594 -6.49 0.92 12.13
CA ILE A 594 -5.35 0.65 11.23
C ILE A 594 -5.83 -0.13 10.00
N ALA A 595 -6.80 -1.03 10.15
CA ALA A 595 -7.44 -1.69 9.01
C ALA A 595 -8.22 -0.66 8.16
N ALA A 596 -8.96 0.24 8.79
CA ALA A 596 -9.65 1.34 8.10
C ALA A 596 -8.68 2.25 7.33
N HIS A 597 -7.49 2.52 7.89
CA HIS A 597 -6.41 3.26 7.21
C HIS A 597 -6.01 2.61 5.88
N ASN A 598 -5.64 1.32 5.90
CA ASN A 598 -5.23 0.60 4.68
C ASN A 598 -6.36 0.49 3.65
N ARG A 599 -7.62 0.46 4.09
CA ARG A 599 -8.80 0.38 3.21
C ARG A 599 -9.19 1.71 2.57
N TYR A 600 -8.77 2.85 3.13
CA TYR A 600 -9.22 4.17 2.70
C TYR A 600 -8.93 4.50 1.21
N PRO A 601 -7.74 4.20 0.64
CA PRO A 601 -7.48 4.41 -0.79
C PRO A 601 -8.44 3.65 -1.71
N GLU A 602 -8.88 2.45 -1.32
CA GLU A 602 -9.82 1.67 -2.11
C GLU A 602 -11.23 2.26 -2.12
N LEU A 603 -11.69 2.79 -0.98
CA LEU A 603 -12.96 3.51 -0.91
C LEU A 603 -12.92 4.76 -1.78
N TRP A 604 -11.78 5.46 -1.79
CA TRP A 604 -11.59 6.63 -2.62
C TRP A 604 -11.61 6.29 -4.12
N ALA A 605 -10.89 5.24 -4.53
CA ALA A 605 -10.91 4.74 -5.89
C ALA A 605 -12.33 4.28 -6.33
N LYS A 606 -13.05 3.61 -5.42
CA LYS A 606 -14.40 3.12 -5.66
C LYS A 606 -15.39 4.26 -5.97
N ILE A 607 -15.36 5.35 -5.21
CA ILE A 607 -16.27 6.50 -5.44
C ILE A 607 -16.05 7.09 -6.84
N ASN A 608 -14.79 7.31 -7.22
CA ASN A 608 -14.44 7.83 -8.56
C ASN A 608 -14.87 6.85 -9.65
N ARG A 609 -14.66 5.55 -9.45
CA ARG A 609 -15.04 4.52 -10.42
C ARG A 609 -16.54 4.40 -10.61
N GLU A 610 -17.29 4.33 -9.53
CA GLU A 610 -18.75 4.27 -9.60
C GLU A 610 -19.32 5.48 -10.35
N PHE A 611 -18.76 6.68 -10.13
CA PHE A 611 -19.15 7.85 -10.91
C PHE A 611 -18.90 7.68 -12.40
N VAL A 612 -17.70 7.22 -12.79
CA VAL A 612 -17.38 6.97 -14.21
C VAL A 612 -18.32 5.94 -14.83
N ASP A 613 -18.60 4.84 -14.12
CA ASP A 613 -19.48 3.78 -14.61
C ASP A 613 -20.95 4.27 -14.71
N GLU A 614 -21.43 5.04 -13.72
CA GLU A 614 -22.76 5.68 -13.73
C GLU A 614 -22.90 6.69 -14.89
N TRP A 615 -21.90 7.56 -15.07
CA TRP A 615 -21.86 8.52 -16.16
C TRP A 615 -21.87 7.81 -17.52
N LYS A 616 -21.05 6.76 -17.68
CA LYS A 616 -21.02 5.96 -18.90
C LYS A 616 -22.38 5.32 -19.19
N SER A 617 -23.05 4.77 -18.17
CA SER A 617 -24.35 4.11 -18.35
C SER A 617 -25.48 5.05 -18.82
N THR A 618 -25.34 6.36 -18.59
CA THR A 618 -26.33 7.38 -18.95
C THR A 618 -26.01 8.11 -20.27
N HIS A 619 -24.82 7.91 -20.84
CA HIS A 619 -24.33 8.65 -22.01
C HIS A 619 -23.94 7.75 -23.20
N VAL A 620 -24.09 6.44 -23.09
CA VAL A 620 -23.85 5.50 -24.22
C VAL A 620 -25.17 5.24 -24.96
N ASP A 621 -25.23 5.63 -26.24
CA ASP A 621 -26.26 5.15 -27.16
C ASP A 621 -26.13 3.63 -27.36
N LYS A 622 -27.27 2.95 -27.54
CA LYS A 622 -27.41 1.47 -27.54
C LYS A 622 -26.59 0.71 -28.60
N GLU A 623 -25.76 1.37 -29.39
CA GLU A 623 -24.97 0.79 -30.49
C GLU A 623 -23.49 0.55 -30.15
N GLY A 624 -23.03 0.87 -28.93
CA GLY A 624 -21.78 0.31 -28.41
C GLY A 624 -20.48 0.87 -29.00
N GLU A 625 -20.50 2.08 -29.57
CA GLU A 625 -19.27 2.80 -29.93
C GLU A 625 -18.55 3.34 -28.69
N ASP A 626 -17.22 3.20 -28.67
CA ASP A 626 -16.33 3.78 -27.67
C ASP A 626 -16.51 5.31 -27.70
N LEU A 627 -17.13 5.88 -26.66
CA LEU A 627 -17.30 7.34 -26.59
C LEU A 627 -15.92 7.99 -26.65
N GLU A 628 -15.67 8.77 -27.70
CA GLU A 628 -14.51 9.67 -27.85
C GLU A 628 -14.33 10.60 -26.62
N ASP A 629 -15.39 10.71 -25.80
CA ASP A 629 -15.53 11.47 -24.58
C ASP A 629 -15.60 10.62 -23.29
N SER A 630 -15.12 9.38 -23.30
CA SER A 630 -15.07 8.56 -22.08
C SER A 630 -14.18 9.18 -20.99
N LEU A 631 -14.61 9.03 -19.73
CA LEU A 631 -13.91 9.58 -18.57
C LEU A 631 -12.73 8.70 -18.12
N VAL A 632 -11.70 9.32 -17.54
CA VAL A 632 -10.57 8.61 -16.91
C VAL A 632 -10.07 9.35 -15.67
N PHE A 633 -9.68 8.62 -14.63
CA PHE A 633 -8.95 9.20 -13.50
C PHE A 633 -7.72 8.38 -13.17
N PHE A 634 -6.75 9.00 -12.50
CA PHE A 634 -5.54 8.33 -12.04
C PHE A 634 -5.19 8.64 -10.59
N MET A 635 -4.55 7.68 -9.91
CA MET A 635 -4.29 7.71 -8.46
C MET A 635 -2.87 7.25 -8.14
N ARG A 636 -2.33 7.68 -6.99
CA ARG A 636 -1.10 7.08 -6.40
C ARG A 636 -1.38 6.05 -5.31
N ALA A 637 -2.33 6.35 -4.43
CA ALA A 637 -2.56 5.52 -3.26
C ALA A 637 -3.38 4.28 -3.63
N GLY A 638 -3.03 3.16 -3.01
CA GLY A 638 -3.72 1.91 -3.25
C GLY A 638 -3.46 0.88 -2.17
N TYR A 639 -4.24 -0.18 -2.24
CA TYR A 639 -4.06 -1.42 -1.51
C TYR A 639 -4.45 -2.58 -2.44
N ARG A 640 -4.73 -3.76 -1.89
CA ARG A 640 -4.94 -5.00 -2.62
C ARG A 640 -6.04 -4.93 -3.71
N ASP A 641 -7.21 -4.38 -3.42
CA ASP A 641 -8.37 -4.36 -4.32
C ASP A 641 -8.47 -3.06 -5.15
N THR A 642 -7.55 -2.11 -4.97
CA THR A 642 -7.54 -0.86 -5.76
C THR A 642 -7.48 -1.10 -7.27
N PRO A 643 -6.72 -2.10 -7.81
CA PRO A 643 -6.69 -2.38 -9.25
C PRO A 643 -8.06 -2.68 -9.90
N LYS A 644 -9.06 -3.11 -9.11
CA LYS A 644 -10.45 -3.26 -9.57
C LYS A 644 -11.12 -1.93 -9.89
N TRP A 645 -10.85 -0.93 -9.04
CA TRP A 645 -11.56 0.34 -9.03
C TRP A 645 -10.82 1.39 -9.85
N ALA A 646 -9.53 1.57 -9.59
CA ALA A 646 -8.70 2.53 -10.29
C ALA A 646 -8.61 2.21 -11.79
N MET A 647 -8.62 3.27 -12.61
CA MET A 647 -8.46 3.13 -14.06
C MET A 647 -6.99 3.18 -14.47
N LEU A 648 -6.21 4.04 -13.82
CA LEU A 648 -4.80 4.28 -14.09
C LEU A 648 -4.07 4.61 -12.80
N PHE A 649 -2.84 4.15 -12.63
CA PHE A 649 -1.97 4.55 -11.53
C PHE A 649 -0.90 5.53 -12.00
N TRP A 650 -0.42 6.35 -11.08
CA TRP A 650 0.86 7.03 -11.18
C TRP A 650 1.70 6.81 -9.91
N GLU A 651 3.00 6.74 -10.10
CA GLU A 651 3.99 6.35 -9.10
C GLU A 651 4.20 7.32 -7.92
N GLY A 652 3.47 8.43 -7.82
CA GLY A 652 3.66 9.39 -6.74
C GLY A 652 4.83 10.35 -6.93
N ASP A 653 5.33 10.89 -5.81
CA ASP A 653 6.15 12.10 -5.78
C ASP A 653 7.66 11.82 -5.83
N GLN A 654 8.19 11.27 -6.92
CA GLN A 654 9.65 11.09 -7.03
C GLN A 654 10.40 12.43 -6.92
N MET A 655 11.60 12.40 -6.33
CA MET A 655 12.51 13.53 -6.37
C MET A 655 12.97 13.82 -7.80
N VAL A 656 13.25 15.11 -8.05
CA VAL A 656 13.90 15.58 -9.28
C VAL A 656 15.40 15.22 -9.28
N SER A 657 15.72 13.92 -9.23
CA SER A 657 17.07 13.41 -8.99
C SER A 657 17.40 12.12 -9.77
N TRP A 658 18.68 11.76 -9.78
CA TRP A 658 19.23 10.51 -10.31
C TRP A 658 19.39 9.41 -9.25
N GLN A 659 18.87 9.66 -8.04
CA GLN A 659 19.12 8.79 -6.89
C GLN A 659 18.37 7.46 -7.02
N LYS A 660 18.85 6.45 -6.28
CA LYS A 660 18.43 5.07 -6.46
C LYS A 660 17.02 4.81 -5.89
N ASN A 661 16.72 5.38 -4.73
CA ASN A 661 15.54 5.04 -3.96
C ASN A 661 14.40 6.06 -4.13
N ASP A 662 14.65 7.23 -4.72
CA ASP A 662 13.60 8.25 -4.90
C ASP A 662 13.81 9.14 -6.15
N GLY A 663 14.52 8.65 -7.17
CA GLY A 663 14.78 9.37 -8.43
C GLY A 663 14.28 8.63 -9.66
N ILE A 664 14.85 8.93 -10.82
CA ILE A 664 14.47 8.25 -12.08
C ILE A 664 14.66 6.72 -12.03
N LYS A 665 15.60 6.22 -11.22
CA LYS A 665 15.81 4.77 -11.02
C LYS A 665 14.65 4.15 -10.25
N SER A 666 14.19 4.79 -9.18
CA SER A 666 13.09 4.26 -8.38
C SER A 666 11.77 4.28 -9.14
N ALA A 667 11.58 5.20 -10.10
CA ALA A 667 10.42 5.19 -10.99
C ALA A 667 10.33 3.85 -11.76
N VAL A 668 11.44 3.40 -12.36
CA VAL A 668 11.47 2.08 -13.03
C VAL A 668 11.23 0.93 -12.04
N VAL A 669 11.77 0.98 -10.82
CA VAL A 669 11.50 -0.05 -9.80
C VAL A 669 10.01 -0.08 -9.42
N GLY A 670 9.38 1.09 -9.23
CA GLY A 670 7.95 1.24 -8.93
C GLY A 670 7.07 0.66 -10.03
N LEU A 671 7.36 1.04 -11.28
CA LEU A 671 6.70 0.53 -12.48
C LEU A 671 6.66 -1.01 -12.52
N LEU A 672 7.82 -1.64 -12.26
CA LEU A 672 7.99 -3.08 -12.42
C LEU A 672 7.45 -3.87 -11.22
N SER A 673 7.67 -3.39 -10.00
CA SER A 673 7.14 -4.02 -8.78
C SER A 673 5.61 -3.89 -8.69
N GLY A 674 5.09 -2.71 -9.03
CA GLY A 674 3.65 -2.47 -9.17
C GLY A 674 3.04 -3.38 -10.23
N GLY A 675 3.68 -3.51 -11.40
CA GLY A 675 3.22 -4.42 -12.44
C GLY A 675 3.18 -5.89 -11.99
N LEU A 676 4.20 -6.37 -11.26
CA LEU A 676 4.19 -7.72 -10.67
C LEU A 676 3.13 -7.89 -9.57
N SER A 677 2.59 -6.79 -9.04
CA SER A 677 1.59 -6.77 -7.96
C SER A 677 0.18 -6.39 -8.43
N GLY A 678 -0.08 -6.44 -9.74
CA GLY A 678 -1.42 -6.20 -10.32
C GLY A 678 -1.73 -4.74 -10.70
N TYR A 679 -0.81 -3.80 -10.48
CA TYR A 679 -0.93 -2.41 -10.93
C TYR A 679 -0.52 -2.31 -12.41
N ALA A 680 -1.35 -2.89 -13.28
CA ALA A 680 -1.00 -3.17 -14.67
C ALA A 680 -0.83 -1.92 -15.56
N LEU A 681 -1.53 -0.84 -15.21
CA LEU A 681 -1.55 0.43 -15.94
C LEU A 681 -0.95 1.51 -15.04
N ASN A 682 0.32 1.85 -15.28
CA ASN A 682 1.08 2.77 -14.43
C ASN A 682 2.01 3.69 -15.24
N HIS A 683 2.35 4.85 -14.67
CA HIS A 683 3.26 5.85 -15.24
C HIS A 683 3.87 6.76 -14.15
N SER A 684 4.92 7.51 -14.50
CA SER A 684 5.56 8.49 -13.61
C SER A 684 5.38 9.93 -14.12
N ASP A 685 5.60 10.93 -13.27
CA ASP A 685 5.79 12.31 -13.73
C ASP A 685 7.07 12.44 -14.57
N ILE A 686 6.97 12.90 -15.81
CA ILE A 686 8.16 13.21 -16.62
C ILE A 686 9.01 14.26 -15.89
N GLY A 687 10.19 13.82 -15.44
CA GLY A 687 11.17 14.64 -14.74
C GLY A 687 11.05 14.63 -13.21
N GLY A 688 10.16 13.83 -12.63
CA GLY A 688 9.89 13.78 -11.19
C GLY A 688 9.12 15.00 -10.68
N TYR A 689 8.77 15.02 -9.40
CA TYR A 689 7.92 16.05 -8.79
C TYR A 689 8.66 16.90 -7.75
N CYS A 690 9.31 16.24 -6.78
CA CYS A 690 9.75 16.87 -5.54
C CYS A 690 11.09 17.61 -5.72
N ALA A 691 11.02 18.95 -5.79
CA ALA A 691 12.17 19.84 -5.71
C ALA A 691 12.33 20.41 -4.30
N VAL A 692 13.55 20.33 -3.78
CA VAL A 692 13.88 20.69 -2.40
C VAL A 692 15.02 21.71 -2.38
N ASN A 693 14.80 22.84 -1.71
CA ASN A 693 15.83 23.86 -1.47
C ASN A 693 16.13 23.89 0.03
N LEU A 694 17.16 23.18 0.46
CA LEU A 694 17.69 23.21 1.83
C LEU A 694 18.96 24.09 1.87
N PRO A 695 19.39 24.59 3.05
CA PRO A 695 20.51 25.52 3.16
C PRO A 695 21.80 25.07 2.45
N PHE A 696 22.06 23.75 2.40
CA PHE A 696 23.27 23.17 1.81
C PHE A 696 23.02 22.29 0.58
N PHE A 697 21.77 21.91 0.30
CA PHE A 697 21.43 20.99 -0.79
C PHE A 697 20.23 21.53 -1.57
N LYS A 698 20.39 21.65 -2.88
CA LYS A 698 19.32 22.06 -3.80
C LYS A 698 19.11 20.95 -4.81
N TYR A 699 17.96 20.29 -4.71
CA TYR A 699 17.50 19.33 -5.70
C TYR A 699 16.54 20.04 -6.62
N ARG A 700 16.96 20.21 -7.87
CA ARG A 700 16.22 20.86 -8.94
C ARG A 700 16.32 19.99 -10.18
N ARG A 701 15.24 19.97 -10.96
CA ARG A 701 15.21 19.24 -12.22
C ARG A 701 16.15 19.90 -13.20
N SER A 702 17.26 19.22 -13.48
CA SER A 702 18.16 19.59 -14.59
C SER A 702 17.51 19.28 -15.93
N GLU A 703 17.89 20.02 -16.96
CA GLU A 703 17.49 19.74 -18.34
C GLU A 703 17.79 18.28 -18.73
N GLU A 704 19.01 17.80 -18.51
CA GLU A 704 19.40 16.41 -18.83
C GLU A 704 18.47 15.37 -18.21
N LEU A 705 18.17 15.51 -16.91
CA LEU A 705 17.25 14.62 -16.20
C LEU A 705 15.86 14.63 -16.85
N LEU A 706 15.34 15.81 -17.20
CA LEU A 706 14.07 15.95 -17.88
C LEU A 706 14.07 15.22 -19.25
N LEU A 707 15.13 15.40 -20.04
CA LEU A 707 15.28 14.77 -21.35
C LEU A 707 15.33 13.23 -21.25
N ARG A 708 16.10 12.69 -20.28
CA ARG A 708 16.15 11.23 -20.04
C ARG A 708 14.83 10.67 -19.50
N TRP A 709 14.10 11.44 -18.70
CA TRP A 709 12.79 11.02 -18.22
C TRP A 709 11.73 11.02 -19.34
N MET A 710 11.82 11.94 -20.31
CA MET A 710 11.00 11.87 -21.53
C MET A 710 11.31 10.61 -22.35
N GLU A 711 12.57 10.22 -22.46
CA GLU A 711 12.97 8.97 -23.13
C GLU A 711 12.37 7.75 -22.44
N LEU A 712 12.41 7.69 -21.10
CA LEU A 712 11.78 6.63 -20.31
C LEU A 712 10.26 6.61 -20.50
N ALA A 713 9.59 7.75 -20.29
CA ALA A 713 8.14 7.84 -20.31
C ALA A 713 7.53 7.58 -21.70
N ALA A 714 8.29 7.74 -22.79
CA ALA A 714 7.81 7.39 -24.12
C ALA A 714 7.46 5.90 -24.26
N PHE A 715 7.95 5.06 -23.34
CA PHE A 715 7.74 3.62 -23.28
C PHE A 715 6.93 3.16 -22.05
N THR A 716 6.18 4.06 -21.38
CA THR A 716 5.24 3.71 -20.29
C THR A 716 3.79 3.82 -20.75
N THR A 717 2.80 3.57 -19.87
CA THR A 717 1.36 3.59 -20.23
C THR A 717 0.91 4.95 -20.75
N VAL A 718 1.26 6.03 -20.04
CA VAL A 718 0.88 7.42 -20.35
C VAL A 718 2.12 8.32 -20.32
N PHE A 719 2.28 9.14 -21.36
CA PHE A 719 3.34 10.16 -21.46
C PHE A 719 2.84 11.48 -20.88
N ARG A 720 3.02 11.67 -19.56
CA ARG A 720 2.50 12.84 -18.84
C ARG A 720 3.59 13.70 -18.20
N THR A 721 3.53 15.01 -18.44
CA THR A 721 4.41 15.98 -17.76
C THR A 721 3.85 16.45 -16.42
N HIS A 722 4.72 17.01 -15.59
CA HIS A 722 4.31 17.77 -14.41
C HIS A 722 5.35 18.86 -14.13
N GLU A 723 4.92 20.06 -13.75
CA GLU A 723 5.85 21.14 -13.39
C GLU A 723 6.59 20.94 -12.04
N GLY A 724 6.08 20.04 -11.20
CA GLY A 724 6.55 19.80 -9.83
C GLY A 724 6.05 20.83 -8.82
N ASN A 725 6.47 20.66 -7.56
CA ASN A 725 6.10 21.54 -6.44
C ASN A 725 6.74 22.96 -6.50
N LYS A 726 7.81 23.14 -7.28
CA LYS A 726 8.50 24.43 -7.47
C LYS A 726 8.82 24.70 -8.94
N PRO A 727 7.81 25.06 -9.77
CA PRO A 727 7.96 25.18 -11.21
C PRO A 727 9.09 26.10 -11.66
N SER A 728 9.24 27.26 -11.01
CA SER A 728 10.16 28.33 -11.40
C SER A 728 11.64 28.00 -11.28
N CYS A 729 12.01 26.96 -10.52
CA CYS A 729 13.41 26.55 -10.38
C CYS A 729 13.74 25.22 -11.07
N ASN A 730 12.78 24.60 -11.76
CA ASN A 730 12.94 23.35 -12.47
C ASN A 730 12.93 23.59 -13.99
N SER A 731 13.71 22.81 -14.73
CA SER A 731 13.54 22.73 -16.18
C SER A 731 12.17 22.13 -16.52
N GLN A 732 11.48 22.73 -17.47
CA GLN A 732 10.19 22.30 -18.02
C GLN A 732 10.36 21.96 -19.50
N PHE A 733 9.42 21.20 -20.06
CA PHE A 733 9.51 20.82 -21.47
C PHE A 733 9.50 22.03 -22.41
N TYR A 734 8.86 23.13 -22.00
CA TYR A 734 8.81 24.41 -22.70
C TYR A 734 9.89 25.41 -22.25
N SER A 735 10.89 25.02 -21.45
CA SER A 735 11.89 25.98 -20.95
C SER A 735 12.77 26.59 -22.03
N ASN A 736 13.07 25.83 -23.10
CA ASN A 736 13.86 26.30 -24.23
C ASN A 736 13.62 25.42 -25.48
N ASN A 737 14.21 25.80 -26.61
CA ASN A 737 14.03 25.07 -27.87
C ASN A 737 14.53 23.62 -27.81
N ARG A 738 15.57 23.32 -27.01
CA ARG A 738 16.11 21.96 -26.88
C ARG A 738 15.15 21.05 -26.13
N THR A 739 14.60 21.50 -25.00
CA THR A 739 13.60 20.73 -24.24
C THR A 739 12.33 20.53 -25.05
N LEU A 740 11.89 21.56 -25.78
CA LEU A 740 10.67 21.49 -26.58
C LEU A 740 10.85 20.54 -27.77
N SER A 741 11.94 20.67 -28.52
CA SER A 741 12.23 19.80 -29.67
C SER A 741 12.37 18.33 -29.25
N HIS A 742 12.97 18.07 -28.09
CA HIS A 742 13.06 16.72 -27.53
C HIS A 742 11.68 16.20 -27.11
N PHE A 743 10.87 17.01 -26.44
CA PHE A 743 9.49 16.65 -26.11
C PHE A 743 8.67 16.31 -27.36
N VAL A 744 8.76 17.12 -28.42
CA VAL A 744 8.11 16.85 -29.72
C VAL A 744 8.53 15.50 -30.28
N ARG A 745 9.85 15.23 -30.32
CA ARG A 745 10.41 13.96 -30.81
C ARG A 745 9.88 12.77 -30.00
N LEU A 746 9.91 12.85 -28.67
CA LEU A 746 9.52 11.74 -27.80
C LEU A 746 8.00 11.54 -27.75
N ALA A 747 7.20 12.60 -27.90
CA ALA A 747 5.74 12.47 -28.10
C ALA A 747 5.41 11.72 -29.40
N LYS A 748 6.18 11.93 -30.47
CA LYS A 748 6.07 11.16 -31.73
C LYS A 748 6.53 9.71 -31.57
N VAL A 749 7.60 9.45 -30.82
CA VAL A 749 8.01 8.07 -30.45
C VAL A 749 6.90 7.37 -29.68
N TYR A 750 6.33 8.02 -28.67
CA TYR A 750 5.20 7.51 -27.88
C TYR A 750 3.98 7.19 -28.78
N LYS A 751 3.64 8.09 -29.71
CA LYS A 751 2.55 7.87 -30.69
C LYS A 751 2.84 6.68 -31.62
N ALA A 752 4.10 6.48 -32.04
CA ALA A 752 4.47 5.49 -33.05
C ALA A 752 4.14 4.03 -32.66
N TRP A 753 4.09 3.70 -31.37
CA TRP A 753 3.69 2.36 -30.92
C TRP A 753 2.28 2.30 -30.31
N LYS A 754 1.44 3.35 -30.49
CA LYS A 754 0.04 3.40 -30.01
C LYS A 754 -0.74 2.13 -30.35
N PHE A 755 -0.58 1.58 -31.56
CA PHE A 755 -1.27 0.37 -32.00
C PHE A 755 -1.00 -0.83 -31.07
N TYR A 756 0.23 -0.98 -30.58
CA TYR A 756 0.60 -2.05 -29.68
C TYR A 756 0.18 -1.73 -28.24
N ARG A 757 0.28 -0.46 -27.84
CA ARG A 757 -0.22 0.02 -26.55
C ARG A 757 -1.69 -0.31 -26.32
N ILE A 758 -2.55 -0.11 -27.33
CA ILE A 758 -3.98 -0.48 -27.28
C ILE A 758 -4.15 -1.98 -27.01
N GLN A 759 -3.36 -2.82 -27.69
CA GLN A 759 -3.38 -4.27 -27.46
C GLN A 759 -2.96 -4.62 -26.04
N LEU A 760 -1.93 -3.97 -25.51
CA LEU A 760 -1.45 -4.20 -24.14
C LEU A 760 -2.42 -3.69 -23.07
N VAL A 761 -3.10 -2.56 -23.29
CA VAL A 761 -4.17 -2.09 -22.39
C VAL A 761 -5.33 -3.08 -22.37
N LYS A 762 -5.68 -3.64 -23.53
CA LYS A 762 -6.69 -4.72 -23.61
C LYS A 762 -6.24 -5.97 -22.88
N GLU A 763 -4.98 -6.37 -23.04
CA GLU A 763 -4.41 -7.50 -22.32
C GLU A 763 -4.38 -7.26 -20.79
N ALA A 764 -4.07 -6.05 -20.34
CA ALA A 764 -4.14 -5.68 -18.93
C ALA A 764 -5.57 -5.81 -18.38
N SER A 765 -6.58 -5.35 -19.12
CA SER A 765 -7.98 -5.49 -18.69
C SER A 765 -8.47 -6.94 -18.68
N GLN A 766 -8.01 -7.74 -19.65
CA GLN A 766 -8.44 -9.13 -19.81
C GLN A 766 -7.68 -10.13 -18.96
N LYS A 767 -6.40 -9.89 -18.66
CA LYS A 767 -5.49 -10.84 -17.98
C LYS A 767 -4.74 -10.24 -16.79
N GLY A 768 -4.82 -8.94 -16.56
CA GLY A 768 -4.07 -8.25 -15.50
C GLY A 768 -2.57 -8.11 -15.75
N LEU A 769 -2.08 -8.45 -16.95
CA LEU A 769 -0.66 -8.35 -17.27
C LEU A 769 -0.25 -6.89 -17.44
N PRO A 770 0.87 -6.45 -16.82
CA PRO A 770 1.31 -5.07 -16.93
C PRO A 770 1.83 -4.74 -18.33
N ILE A 771 1.74 -3.47 -18.72
CA ILE A 771 2.32 -2.98 -19.97
C ILE A 771 3.85 -3.05 -19.91
N CYS A 772 4.43 -2.50 -18.84
CA CYS A 772 5.86 -2.56 -18.58
C CYS A 772 6.16 -3.75 -17.69
N ARG A 773 7.01 -4.66 -18.18
CA ARG A 773 7.19 -5.99 -17.58
C ARG A 773 8.62 -6.17 -17.13
N HIS A 774 8.77 -6.58 -15.88
CA HIS A 774 10.03 -7.13 -15.42
C HIS A 774 10.31 -8.41 -16.22
N LEU A 775 11.56 -8.60 -16.67
CA LEU A 775 11.91 -9.74 -17.53
C LEU A 775 11.59 -11.10 -16.89
N PHE A 776 11.58 -11.18 -15.56
CA PHE A 776 11.20 -12.40 -14.81
C PHE A 776 9.85 -12.96 -15.25
N LEU A 777 8.93 -12.09 -15.69
CA LEU A 777 7.59 -12.50 -16.12
C LEU A 777 7.61 -13.43 -17.34
N HIS A 778 8.64 -13.33 -18.19
CA HIS A 778 8.78 -14.08 -19.44
C HIS A 778 10.02 -14.97 -19.49
N TYR A 779 11.02 -14.72 -18.64
CA TYR A 779 12.25 -15.52 -18.55
C TYR A 779 12.50 -15.99 -17.10
N PRO A 780 11.57 -16.74 -16.48
CA PRO A 780 11.66 -17.14 -15.08
C PRO A 780 12.84 -18.08 -14.77
N GLU A 781 13.34 -18.80 -15.77
CA GLU A 781 14.48 -19.72 -15.61
C GLU A 781 15.85 -19.02 -15.71
N ASP A 782 15.89 -17.74 -16.11
CA ASP A 782 17.13 -16.98 -16.20
C ASP A 782 17.45 -16.30 -14.85
N GLU A 783 18.37 -16.86 -14.09
CA GLU A 783 18.77 -16.32 -12.78
C GLU A 783 19.36 -14.90 -12.87
N HIS A 784 19.98 -14.51 -13.99
CA HIS A 784 20.50 -13.15 -14.16
C HIS A 784 19.35 -12.14 -14.17
N VAL A 785 18.23 -12.49 -14.83
CA VAL A 785 17.02 -11.67 -14.87
C VAL A 785 16.46 -11.41 -13.48
N HIS A 786 16.60 -12.35 -12.54
CA HIS A 786 16.10 -12.17 -11.17
C HIS A 786 16.87 -11.10 -10.37
N SER A 787 18.08 -10.74 -10.84
CA SER A 787 18.93 -9.72 -10.22
C SER A 787 18.66 -8.31 -10.75
N LEU A 788 17.97 -8.20 -11.89
CA LEU A 788 17.61 -6.92 -12.48
C LEU A 788 16.64 -6.16 -11.58
N THR A 789 16.78 -4.84 -11.62
CA THR A 789 15.95 -3.91 -10.85
C THR A 789 15.38 -2.85 -11.78
N TYR A 790 16.16 -1.85 -12.14
CA TYR A 790 15.76 -0.73 -13.01
C TYR A 790 16.52 -0.69 -14.33
N GLU A 791 17.47 -1.61 -14.53
CA GLU A 791 18.43 -1.56 -15.64
C GLU A 791 17.75 -1.73 -17.01
N GLN A 792 16.68 -2.52 -17.09
CA GLN A 792 15.91 -2.75 -18.31
C GLN A 792 14.53 -3.36 -18.02
N PHE A 793 13.61 -3.18 -18.96
CA PHE A 793 12.28 -3.78 -18.91
C PHE A 793 11.74 -4.04 -20.31
N LEU A 794 10.68 -4.85 -20.39
CA LEU A 794 9.95 -5.05 -21.64
C LEU A 794 8.71 -4.18 -21.69
N VAL A 795 8.36 -3.67 -22.86
CA VAL A 795 7.00 -3.21 -23.16
C VAL A 795 6.29 -4.36 -23.88
N GLY A 796 5.33 -4.97 -23.19
CA GLY A 796 4.75 -6.22 -23.63
C GLY A 796 5.81 -7.33 -23.76
N THR A 797 5.79 -8.04 -24.88
CA THR A 797 6.78 -9.08 -25.22
C THR A 797 7.73 -8.67 -26.36
N GLU A 798 7.46 -7.55 -27.03
CA GLU A 798 8.02 -7.26 -28.35
C GLU A 798 9.10 -6.16 -28.35
N ILE A 799 9.11 -5.31 -27.32
CA ILE A 799 10.04 -4.16 -27.21
C ILE A 799 10.84 -4.30 -25.92
N LEU A 800 12.16 -4.25 -26.00
CA LEU A 800 13.08 -4.18 -24.87
C LEU A 800 13.60 -2.75 -24.72
N VAL A 801 13.49 -2.20 -23.51
CA VAL A 801 13.88 -0.84 -23.16
C VAL A 801 15.03 -0.89 -22.16
N VAL A 802 16.14 -0.25 -22.48
CA VAL A 802 17.32 -0.12 -21.62
C VAL A 802 17.54 1.37 -21.35
N PRO A 803 16.88 1.95 -20.33
CA PRO A 803 16.87 3.39 -20.11
C PRO A 803 18.23 3.92 -19.63
N MET A 804 18.60 5.14 -20.03
CA MET A 804 19.76 5.84 -19.47
C MET A 804 19.36 6.51 -18.15
N LEU A 805 19.82 5.93 -17.04
CA LEU A 805 19.45 6.34 -15.68
C LEU A 805 20.61 6.94 -14.89
N ASP A 806 21.74 7.22 -15.54
CA ASP A 806 22.93 7.80 -14.93
C ASP A 806 23.30 9.11 -15.60
N LYS A 807 23.58 10.13 -14.79
CA LYS A 807 23.93 11.48 -15.25
C LYS A 807 25.23 11.51 -16.04
N GLY A 808 25.24 12.23 -17.15
CA GLY A 808 26.39 12.49 -18.00
C GLY A 808 26.88 11.28 -18.79
N LYS A 809 26.05 10.24 -18.92
CA LYS A 809 26.38 9.01 -19.64
C LYS A 809 25.70 8.98 -21.00
N GLU A 810 26.40 8.37 -21.94
CA GLU A 810 25.94 8.17 -23.32
C GLU A 810 25.95 6.69 -23.73
N THR A 811 26.45 5.78 -22.89
CA THR A 811 26.44 4.33 -23.15
C THR A 811 25.77 3.58 -22.01
N VAL A 812 24.87 2.65 -22.33
CA VAL A 812 24.23 1.73 -21.36
C VAL A 812 24.66 0.30 -21.61
N LYS A 813 24.53 -0.55 -20.58
CA LYS A 813 24.79 -1.98 -20.68
C LYS A 813 23.44 -2.70 -20.78
N ALA A 814 23.18 -3.31 -21.93
CA ALA A 814 21.98 -4.11 -22.18
C ALA A 814 22.27 -5.59 -21.91
N TYR A 815 21.34 -6.31 -21.30
CA TYR A 815 21.36 -7.76 -21.18
C TYR A 815 20.30 -8.39 -22.09
N PHE A 816 20.69 -9.43 -22.84
CA PHE A 816 19.78 -10.18 -23.70
C PHE A 816 19.49 -11.54 -23.05
N PRO A 817 18.24 -11.82 -22.62
CA PRO A 817 17.92 -12.94 -21.74
C PRO A 817 18.13 -14.31 -22.38
N ARG A 818 18.41 -15.31 -21.53
CA ARG A 818 18.41 -16.73 -21.91
C ARG A 818 16.98 -17.21 -22.19
N GLY A 819 16.84 -18.18 -23.10
CA GLY A 819 15.55 -18.75 -23.45
C GLY A 819 14.75 -17.93 -24.48
N GLU A 820 15.25 -16.76 -24.89
CA GLU A 820 14.64 -15.99 -25.97
C GLU A 820 14.99 -16.59 -27.35
N SER A 821 14.00 -17.06 -28.09
CA SER A 821 14.22 -17.67 -29.41
C SER A 821 14.61 -16.68 -30.51
N SER A 822 14.42 -15.38 -30.30
CA SER A 822 14.57 -14.33 -31.31
C SER A 822 15.81 -13.47 -31.07
N SER A 823 16.39 -12.92 -32.14
CA SER A 823 17.42 -11.87 -31.98
C SER A 823 16.77 -10.53 -31.62
N TRP A 824 17.51 -9.66 -30.93
CA TRP A 824 17.07 -8.29 -30.64
C TRP A 824 17.70 -7.31 -31.62
N LYS A 825 16.87 -6.47 -32.25
CA LYS A 825 17.29 -5.45 -33.22
C LYS A 825 17.24 -4.07 -32.59
N HIS A 826 18.38 -3.40 -32.52
CA HIS A 826 18.46 -2.01 -32.05
C HIS A 826 17.81 -1.07 -33.07
N ILE A 827 16.80 -0.29 -32.65
CA ILE A 827 15.91 0.40 -33.60
C ILE A 827 16.59 1.52 -34.38
N TRP A 828 17.60 2.19 -33.80
CA TRP A 828 18.27 3.33 -34.44
C TRP A 828 19.33 2.90 -35.44
N THR A 829 20.10 1.86 -35.11
CA THR A 829 21.24 1.40 -35.93
C THR A 829 20.92 0.20 -36.81
N GLY A 830 19.83 -0.51 -36.52
CA GLY A 830 19.50 -1.79 -37.15
C GLY A 830 20.37 -2.98 -36.72
N LYS A 831 21.39 -2.78 -35.87
CA LYS A 831 22.28 -3.84 -35.38
C LYS A 831 21.50 -4.93 -34.65
N LEU A 832 21.80 -6.19 -34.98
CA LEU A 832 21.23 -7.38 -34.37
C LEU A 832 22.11 -7.90 -33.22
N TYR A 833 21.46 -8.36 -32.16
CA TYR A 833 22.04 -9.00 -31.01
C TYR A 833 21.42 -10.39 -30.85
N SER A 834 22.15 -11.41 -31.29
CA SER A 834 21.66 -12.79 -31.39
C SER A 834 22.16 -13.73 -30.29
N THR A 835 23.14 -13.28 -29.49
CA THR A 835 23.72 -14.10 -28.42
C THR A 835 22.87 -14.00 -27.16
N GLN A 836 22.19 -15.09 -26.80
CA GLN A 836 21.41 -15.18 -25.57
C GLN A 836 22.29 -15.22 -24.32
N GLY A 837 21.76 -14.76 -23.19
CA GLY A 837 22.46 -14.72 -21.91
C GLY A 837 23.72 -13.87 -21.92
N SER A 838 23.73 -12.82 -22.74
CA SER A 838 24.90 -11.97 -22.97
C SER A 838 24.61 -10.51 -22.67
N GLU A 839 25.66 -9.77 -22.37
CA GLU A 839 25.60 -8.32 -22.17
C GLU A 839 26.31 -7.60 -23.30
N ALA A 840 25.83 -6.42 -23.67
CA ALA A 840 26.49 -5.55 -24.63
C ALA A 840 26.43 -4.09 -24.20
N TRP A 841 27.51 -3.35 -24.46
CA TRP A 841 27.51 -1.90 -24.38
C TRP A 841 26.87 -1.30 -25.64
N VAL A 842 25.95 -0.36 -25.42
CA VAL A 842 25.12 0.24 -26.47
C VAL A 842 25.14 1.76 -26.31
N GLU A 843 25.42 2.43 -27.42
CA GLU A 843 25.30 3.90 -27.52
C GLU A 843 23.84 4.31 -27.34
N ALA A 844 23.61 5.22 -26.41
CA ALA A 844 22.34 5.82 -26.06
C ALA A 844 22.50 7.33 -25.78
N PRO A 845 22.98 8.15 -26.75
CA PRO A 845 23.00 9.60 -26.60
C PRO A 845 21.58 10.16 -26.44
N ILE A 846 21.47 11.40 -25.94
CA ILE A 846 20.16 12.04 -25.75
C ILE A 846 19.39 12.07 -27.07
N GLY A 847 18.14 11.62 -27.05
CA GLY A 847 17.24 11.52 -28.20
C GLY A 847 17.22 10.15 -28.88
N TYR A 848 18.13 9.25 -28.46
CA TYR A 848 18.29 7.90 -28.99
C TYR A 848 18.47 6.89 -27.85
N PRO A 849 17.47 6.70 -26.96
CA PRO A 849 17.56 5.73 -25.87
C PRO A 849 17.78 4.30 -26.40
N ALA A 850 18.43 3.40 -25.66
CA ALA A 850 18.66 2.05 -26.16
C ALA A 850 17.36 1.24 -26.17
N ILE A 851 16.76 1.12 -27.36
CA ILE A 851 15.50 0.43 -27.61
C ILE A 851 15.71 -0.68 -28.64
N PHE A 852 15.15 -1.84 -28.36
CA PHE A 852 15.24 -3.01 -29.22
C PHE A 852 13.85 -3.57 -29.50
N VAL A 853 13.70 -4.14 -30.69
CA VAL A 853 12.52 -4.93 -31.06
C VAL A 853 12.97 -6.34 -31.42
N LYS A 854 12.11 -7.33 -31.24
CA LYS A 854 12.40 -8.69 -31.71
C LYS A 854 12.55 -8.71 -33.23
N ASP A 855 13.57 -9.39 -33.72
CA ASP A 855 13.78 -9.58 -35.16
C ASP A 855 12.64 -10.41 -35.76
N GLY A 856 12.14 -10.00 -36.93
CA GLY A 856 10.96 -10.61 -37.55
C GLY A 856 9.60 -10.28 -36.88
N SER A 857 9.56 -9.52 -35.79
CA SER A 857 8.32 -9.12 -35.13
C SER A 857 7.47 -8.20 -36.02
N SER A 858 6.19 -8.52 -36.18
CA SER A 858 5.22 -7.65 -36.86
C SER A 858 4.99 -6.34 -36.09
N VAL A 859 5.01 -6.39 -34.76
CA VAL A 859 4.96 -5.20 -33.90
C VAL A 859 6.21 -4.35 -34.12
N GLY A 860 7.40 -4.97 -34.10
CA GLY A 860 8.66 -4.28 -34.37
C GLY A 860 8.68 -3.59 -35.74
N LYS A 861 8.21 -4.29 -36.79
CA LYS A 861 8.11 -3.74 -38.15
C LYS A 861 7.17 -2.53 -38.20
N THR A 862 5.94 -2.65 -37.71
CA THR A 862 4.95 -1.57 -37.71
C THR A 862 5.45 -0.37 -36.90
N PHE A 863 6.11 -0.59 -35.77
CA PHE A 863 6.68 0.48 -34.97
C PHE A 863 7.75 1.27 -35.74
N LEU A 864 8.68 0.58 -36.40
CA LEU A 864 9.71 1.23 -37.24
C LEU A 864 9.10 1.99 -38.43
N GLU A 865 8.04 1.46 -39.05
CA GLU A 865 7.30 2.16 -40.12
C GLU A 865 6.65 3.45 -39.60
N LYS A 866 5.99 3.40 -38.44
CA LYS A 866 5.37 4.59 -37.81
C LYS A 866 6.40 5.63 -37.37
N LEU A 867 7.58 5.21 -36.91
CA LEU A 867 8.67 6.14 -36.62
C LEU A 867 9.13 6.90 -37.87
N ARG A 868 9.21 6.24 -39.04
CA ARG A 868 9.52 6.92 -40.32
C ARG A 868 8.39 7.85 -40.75
N GLU A 869 7.13 7.42 -40.64
CA GLU A 869 5.96 8.24 -40.93
C GLU A 869 5.94 9.55 -40.12
N TYR A 870 6.38 9.48 -38.86
CA TYR A 870 6.48 10.66 -37.98
C TYR A 870 7.82 11.40 -38.06
N ASN A 871 8.67 11.08 -39.05
CA ASN A 871 9.99 11.70 -39.27
C ASN A 871 10.91 11.63 -38.03
N VAL A 872 10.88 10.49 -37.32
CA VAL A 872 11.75 10.21 -36.18
C VAL A 872 13.00 9.42 -36.59
N LEU A 873 12.85 8.49 -37.54
CA LEU A 873 13.90 7.65 -38.14
C LEU A 873 14.33 8.15 -39.52
#